data_AF-A0A9W9IDN9-F1
#
_entry.id   AF-A0A9W9IDN9-F1
#
_cell.length_a   1.000
_cell.length_b   1.000
_cell.length_c   1.000
_cell.angle_alpha   90.00
_cell.angle_beta   90.00
_cell.angle_gamma   90.00
#
_symmetry.space_group_name_H-M   'P 1'
#
loop_
_entity.id
_entity.type
_entity.pdbx_description
1 polymer ?
#
loop_
_entity_poly.entity_id
_entity_poly.type
_entity_poly.pdbx_seq_one_letter_code
_entity_poly.pdbx_strand_id
1 'polypeptide(L)'
;MRVAGGITAALGLTGAIATTLHPRSHDTRDYFALQLDSSTSPDNVEQLLGARHEGQIGELADHHTFSLPREESSAFNTLLDDLRNERKLRRRSGRDLSPRSGNPFDGILWSEKLARPRQRLQKRVPPPPISVAERGTREVDPQAMKAQNQVMSTLGITDPIFKDQWHLFNTADPEHDLNVTGVWLDGITGHGVVTAVVDDGLDIDSKDLKPNYFAEGSWDFNEGGPEPRPLLYDDKHGTRCGGEIAAAKNDICGVGVAYDSKVAGIRILSKPIDDADEATAINYGFQKNDIYSCSWGPPDDGMTMEAPGILIRRAIVNGVQQGRNGKGSVFVFAAGNGAMSGDNCNFDGYTNSIYSITVGAIDRKGKHPSYSESCSAQLVVSYSSGSGDSIHTTDVGANKCYSMHGGTSAAGPLAAGSVALALSARPELTWRDLQHLMVQTAVPVSEDDGSWQMLPSGRKFSHDWGYGKVDTYSMVQLARDWKLVKPQAWFSSPWLRVHKTIPQGAHGLVTQYNVTEEHLKGANFARLEHVTVTMNVNHTCRGDLSVELRSPAGVTSVLSVTRKDDKAKVGYVDWTFMSVAHWDESPVGAWTLIVKDTITNEHFGEFIDWRVKLWGESIDGSKQPLHPLPDAHEDDHPYEEVEVATTTVGAAPLKTNPPSNLDDHHDRPINEKPTQLADAATPTASGDPATASSTSSAAADNNYLSSYLPSFGASKRTQVWIYASLAMIVVFFIGLGVYFQLQRIKRRRTSPEDDYEFEMIEDDDYMHPMAGSTGRTQRRGGELYNAFAGESDEEVFSDDDDLYQDRLANISEKDGEDDPSPGDHLLSEKR
;
A
#
# COMPACT_ATOMS: atom_id res chain seq x y z
N MET A 1 43.14 -27.68 60.46
CA MET A 1 44.23 -26.82 59.96
C MET A 1 44.26 -26.99 58.44
N ARG A 2 43.90 -25.93 57.68
CA ARG A 2 44.16 -25.70 56.23
C ARG A 2 43.46 -26.64 55.20
N VAL A 3 42.92 -26.22 54.05
CA VAL A 3 42.83 -24.93 53.32
C VAL A 3 41.60 -24.97 52.39
N ALA A 4 41.08 -23.77 52.11
CA ALA A 4 39.95 -23.40 51.27
C ALA A 4 40.04 -23.78 49.77
N GLY A 5 38.88 -23.84 49.14
CA GLY A 5 38.69 -23.76 47.69
C GLY A 5 37.35 -23.08 47.41
N GLY A 6 37.36 -21.76 47.26
CA GLY A 6 36.20 -20.99 46.82
C GLY A 6 36.06 -21.07 45.31
N ILE A 7 34.84 -21.35 44.83
CA ILE A 7 34.44 -21.15 43.44
C ILE A 7 33.47 -19.97 43.45
N THR A 8 33.98 -18.82 43.00
CA THR A 8 33.22 -17.62 42.73
C THR A 8 32.46 -17.85 41.42
N ALA A 9 31.14 -17.95 41.48
CA ALA A 9 30.28 -17.89 40.30
C ALA A 9 30.18 -16.44 39.84
N ALA A 10 30.81 -16.11 38.71
CA ALA A 10 30.60 -14.83 38.04
C ALA A 10 29.26 -14.90 37.29
N LEU A 11 28.23 -14.26 37.84
CA LEU A 11 27.03 -13.89 37.09
C LEU A 11 27.43 -12.81 36.09
N GLY A 12 27.53 -13.17 34.82
CA GLY A 12 27.57 -12.22 33.71
C GLY A 12 26.19 -11.57 33.58
N LEU A 13 26.05 -10.37 34.13
CA LEU A 13 25.00 -9.43 33.73
C LEU A 13 25.34 -8.94 32.32
N THR A 14 24.74 -9.54 31.30
CA THR A 14 24.64 -8.91 29.98
C THR A 14 23.63 -7.78 30.10
N GLY A 15 24.11 -6.59 30.44
CA GLY A 15 23.34 -5.36 30.31
C GLY A 15 23.06 -5.15 28.82
N ALA A 16 21.77 -5.17 28.44
CA ALA A 16 21.34 -4.60 27.19
C ALA A 16 21.74 -3.12 27.21
N ILE A 17 22.76 -2.75 26.44
CA ILE A 17 23.06 -1.35 26.19
C ILE A 17 21.89 -0.87 25.34
N ALA A 18 20.97 -0.14 25.97
CA ALA A 18 20.06 0.72 25.24
C ALA A 18 20.95 1.67 24.44
N THR A 19 21.12 1.40 23.15
CA THR A 19 21.71 2.34 22.21
C THR A 19 20.85 3.59 22.27
N THR A 20 21.33 4.60 22.99
CA THR A 20 20.74 5.93 22.97
C THR A 20 20.88 6.44 21.53
N LEU A 21 19.86 6.20 20.72
CA LEU A 21 19.68 6.81 19.40
C LEU A 21 19.74 8.33 19.64
N HIS A 22 20.84 8.94 19.23
CA HIS A 22 20.91 10.39 19.24
C HIS A 22 19.94 10.88 18.15
N PRO A 23 19.16 11.95 18.38
CA PRO A 23 18.32 12.51 17.34
C PRO A 23 19.17 12.81 16.10
N ARG A 24 18.80 12.22 14.95
CA ARG A 24 19.54 12.42 13.71
C ARG A 24 19.41 13.90 13.28
N SER A 25 20.54 14.58 13.16
CA SER A 25 20.60 15.93 12.56
C SER A 25 20.97 15.83 11.08
N HIS A 26 19.97 15.80 10.20
CA HIS A 26 20.17 15.78 8.74
C HIS A 26 20.63 17.13 8.15
N ASP A 27 20.64 18.19 8.97
CA ASP A 27 21.16 19.50 8.56
C ASP A 27 22.69 19.54 8.57
N THR A 28 23.29 18.87 9.56
CA THR A 28 24.73 18.90 9.82
C THR A 28 25.46 17.63 9.34
N ARG A 29 24.73 16.51 9.19
CA ARG A 29 25.30 15.20 8.85
C ARG A 29 24.53 14.55 7.72
N ASP A 30 25.23 13.76 6.90
CA ASP A 30 24.60 12.78 6.01
C ASP A 30 24.63 11.39 6.67
N TYR A 31 23.63 10.57 6.36
CA TYR A 31 23.48 9.22 6.89
C TYR A 31 23.53 8.20 5.76
N PHE A 32 24.05 7.03 6.07
CA PHE A 32 24.30 5.96 5.13
C PHE A 32 23.88 4.64 5.76
N ALA A 33 23.16 3.82 5.02
CA ALA A 33 22.86 2.46 5.39
C ALA A 33 23.84 1.52 4.69
N LEU A 34 24.54 0.70 5.47
CA LEU A 34 25.52 -0.26 4.97
C LEU A 34 25.10 -1.67 5.42
N GLN A 35 25.21 -2.63 4.50
CA GLN A 35 25.16 -4.05 4.81
C GLN A 35 26.57 -4.58 4.95
N LEU A 36 26.89 -5.22 6.07
CA LEU A 36 28.22 -5.75 6.36
C LEU A 36 28.23 -7.27 6.33
N ASP A 37 29.34 -7.87 5.88
CA ASP A 37 29.52 -9.31 6.03
C ASP A 37 29.80 -9.70 7.49
N SER A 38 29.62 -10.98 7.80
CA SER A 38 29.83 -11.52 9.16
C SER A 38 31.25 -11.38 9.72
N SER A 39 32.24 -11.09 8.88
CA SER A 39 33.65 -10.92 9.28
C SER A 39 34.03 -9.46 9.55
N THR A 40 33.15 -8.52 9.19
CA THR A 40 33.40 -7.09 9.23
C THR A 40 32.65 -6.46 10.41
N SER A 41 33.39 -6.00 11.41
CA SER A 41 32.80 -5.28 12.55
C SER A 41 32.45 -3.83 12.16
N PRO A 42 31.29 -3.29 12.61
CA PRO A 42 30.95 -1.88 12.46
C PRO A 42 32.04 -0.93 12.97
N ASP A 43 32.75 -1.29 14.05
CA ASP A 43 33.83 -0.47 14.61
C ASP A 43 35.02 -0.32 13.64
N ASN A 44 35.30 -1.36 12.84
CA ASN A 44 36.35 -1.30 11.83
C ASN A 44 35.94 -0.37 10.69
N VAL A 45 34.67 -0.39 10.31
CA VAL A 45 34.10 0.50 9.28
C VAL A 45 34.12 1.95 9.76
N GLU A 46 33.80 2.18 11.03
CA GLU A 46 33.91 3.49 11.70
C GLU A 46 35.33 4.07 11.57
N GLN A 47 36.35 3.28 11.96
CA GLN A 47 37.75 3.70 11.89
C GLN A 47 38.25 3.90 10.45
N LEU A 48 37.83 3.03 9.53
CA LEU A 48 38.30 3.03 8.14
C LEU A 48 37.74 4.23 7.36
N LEU A 49 36.51 4.63 7.67
CA LEU A 49 35.79 5.68 6.95
C LEU A 49 35.77 7.02 7.67
N GLY A 50 36.19 7.07 8.94
CA GLY A 50 35.99 8.26 9.78
C GLY A 50 34.51 8.59 10.01
N ALA A 51 33.62 7.64 9.74
CA ALA A 51 32.18 7.77 9.99
C ALA A 51 31.90 7.55 11.48
N ARG A 52 30.70 7.88 11.94
CA ARG A 52 30.18 7.49 13.25
C ARG A 52 29.18 6.35 13.07
N HIS A 53 29.29 5.28 13.85
CA HIS A 53 28.27 4.22 13.89
C HIS A 53 27.06 4.68 14.69
N GLU A 54 25.88 4.69 14.07
CA GLU A 54 24.61 5.10 14.72
C GLU A 54 23.82 3.91 15.27
N GLY A 55 24.15 2.68 14.85
CA GLY A 55 23.52 1.45 15.33
C GLY A 55 23.07 0.50 14.21
N GLN A 56 22.40 -0.58 14.61
CA GLN A 56 21.74 -1.53 13.69
C GLN A 56 20.42 -0.95 13.19
N ILE A 57 20.05 -1.26 11.94
CA ILE A 57 18.76 -0.89 11.35
C ILE A 57 17.71 -1.93 11.76
N GLY A 58 16.99 -1.65 12.84
CA GLY A 58 15.89 -2.49 13.33
C GLY A 58 16.27 -3.95 13.49
N GLU A 59 15.44 -4.84 12.96
CA GLU A 59 15.61 -6.30 13.06
C GLU A 59 16.50 -6.89 11.94
N LEU A 60 17.21 -6.04 11.17
CA LEU A 60 18.16 -6.46 10.15
C LEU A 60 19.57 -6.57 10.75
N ALA A 61 19.99 -7.79 11.06
CA ALA A 61 21.20 -8.05 11.85
C ALA A 61 22.52 -7.57 11.20
N ASP A 62 22.58 -7.52 9.87
CA ASP A 62 23.76 -7.14 9.09
C ASP A 62 23.68 -5.73 8.51
N HIS A 63 22.61 -4.97 8.79
CA HIS A 63 22.41 -3.61 8.30
C HIS A 63 22.64 -2.59 9.40
N HIS A 64 23.48 -1.60 9.11
CA HIS A 64 23.88 -0.58 10.06
C HIS A 64 23.80 0.81 9.47
N THR A 65 23.46 1.78 10.31
CA THR A 65 23.50 3.20 9.95
C THR A 65 24.82 3.81 10.36
N PHE A 66 25.44 4.56 9.46
CA PHE A 66 26.63 5.36 9.68
C PHE A 66 26.36 6.82 9.34
N SER A 67 27.03 7.76 10.00
CA SER A 67 26.88 9.19 9.72
C SER A 67 28.22 9.90 9.57
N LEU A 68 28.25 10.92 8.71
CA LEU A 68 29.43 11.78 8.46
C LEU A 68 29.02 13.26 8.44
N PRO A 69 29.92 14.19 8.83
CA PRO A 69 29.71 15.62 8.57
C PRO A 69 29.52 15.86 7.07
N ARG A 70 28.55 16.71 6.69
CA ARG A 70 28.20 16.91 5.26
C ARG A 70 29.36 17.34 4.37
N GLU A 71 30.31 18.10 4.91
CA GLU A 71 31.50 18.56 4.20
C GLU A 71 32.42 17.40 3.76
N GLU A 72 32.39 16.29 4.51
CA GLU A 72 33.22 15.10 4.29
C GLU A 72 32.47 13.99 3.52
N SER A 73 31.14 14.11 3.39
CA SER A 73 30.27 13.09 2.78
C SER A 73 30.43 12.93 1.27
N SER A 74 30.96 13.93 0.55
CA SER A 74 31.10 13.86 -0.92
C SER A 74 32.09 12.77 -1.34
N ALA A 75 33.28 12.77 -0.73
CA ALA A 75 34.31 11.76 -0.96
C ALA A 75 33.82 10.35 -0.59
N PHE A 76 33.03 10.24 0.48
CA PHE A 76 32.48 8.96 0.90
C PHE A 76 31.40 8.44 -0.07
N ASN A 77 30.53 9.30 -0.58
CA ASN A 77 29.57 8.92 -1.63
C ASN A 77 30.29 8.38 -2.86
N THR A 78 31.31 9.09 -3.36
CA THR A 78 32.10 8.65 -4.51
C THR A 78 32.77 7.30 -4.26
N LEU A 79 33.32 7.06 -3.05
CA LEU A 79 33.89 5.76 -2.69
C LEU A 79 32.84 4.64 -2.73
N LEU A 80 31.66 4.87 -2.17
CA LEU A 80 30.58 3.87 -2.18
C LEU A 80 30.09 3.57 -3.61
N ASP A 81 30.00 4.60 -4.46
CA ASP A 81 29.66 4.45 -5.86
C ASP A 81 30.72 3.68 -6.65
N ASP A 82 32.00 3.94 -6.39
CA ASP A 82 33.12 3.20 -6.98
C ASP A 82 33.09 1.71 -6.58
N LEU A 83 32.86 1.42 -5.29
CA LEU A 83 32.70 0.04 -4.80
C LEU A 83 31.50 -0.66 -5.44
N ARG A 84 30.37 0.05 -5.60
CA ARG A 84 29.17 -0.46 -6.29
C ARG A 84 29.48 -0.77 -7.75
N ASN A 85 30.17 0.13 -8.45
CA ASN A 85 30.56 -0.03 -9.85
C ASN A 85 31.55 -1.18 -10.05
N GLU A 86 32.55 -1.34 -9.17
CA GLU A 86 33.49 -2.46 -9.23
C GLU A 86 32.77 -3.80 -9.06
N ARG A 87 31.84 -3.92 -8.11
CA ARG A 87 31.02 -5.12 -7.94
C ARG A 87 30.18 -5.40 -9.18
N LYS A 88 29.55 -4.38 -9.77
CA LYS A 88 28.77 -4.50 -11.01
C LYS A 88 29.62 -5.04 -12.16
N LEU A 89 30.84 -4.54 -12.33
CA LEU A 89 31.78 -5.02 -13.35
C LEU A 89 32.23 -6.47 -13.10
N ARG A 90 32.53 -6.83 -11.84
CA ARG A 90 32.90 -8.20 -11.47
C ARG A 90 31.78 -9.19 -11.78
N ARG A 91 30.53 -8.86 -11.41
CA ARG A 91 29.32 -9.63 -11.73
C ARG A 91 29.19 -9.86 -13.24
N ARG A 92 29.29 -8.80 -14.05
CA ARG A 92 29.21 -8.90 -15.52
C ARG A 92 30.33 -9.73 -16.15
N SER A 93 31.52 -9.72 -15.55
CA SER A 93 32.68 -10.48 -16.05
C SER A 93 32.69 -11.97 -15.65
N GLY A 94 31.70 -12.44 -14.87
CA GLY A 94 31.66 -13.80 -14.35
C GLY A 94 32.83 -14.15 -13.41
N ARG A 95 33.54 -13.14 -12.89
CA ARG A 95 34.64 -13.33 -11.94
C ARG A 95 34.08 -13.57 -10.55
N ASP A 96 34.78 -14.41 -9.79
CA ASP A 96 34.49 -14.70 -8.39
C ASP A 96 34.29 -13.39 -7.59
N LEU A 97 33.17 -13.29 -6.89
CA LEU A 97 32.80 -12.17 -6.03
C LEU A 97 33.44 -12.27 -4.64
N SER A 98 34.17 -13.35 -4.36
CA SER A 98 34.91 -13.53 -3.12
C SER A 98 35.78 -12.30 -2.79
N PRO A 99 35.84 -11.89 -1.51
CA PRO A 99 36.69 -10.80 -1.07
C PRO A 99 38.13 -10.99 -1.58
N ARG A 100 38.69 -9.98 -2.24
CA ARG A 100 40.12 -9.92 -2.51
C ARG A 100 40.82 -9.74 -1.17
N SER A 101 41.60 -10.74 -0.79
CA SER A 101 42.59 -10.64 0.29
C SER A 101 43.42 -9.36 0.12
N GLY A 102 43.07 -8.29 0.85
CA GLY A 102 43.80 -7.02 0.87
C GLY A 102 42.98 -5.73 0.73
N ASN A 103 41.72 -5.76 0.28
CA ASN A 103 40.87 -4.56 0.26
C ASN A 103 40.03 -4.46 1.55
N PRO A 104 40.24 -3.44 2.41
CA PRO A 104 39.52 -3.32 3.68
C PRO A 104 38.01 -3.01 3.49
N PHE A 105 37.57 -2.65 2.27
CA PHE A 105 36.17 -2.31 1.96
C PHE A 105 35.36 -3.48 1.39
N ASP A 106 35.97 -4.65 1.14
CA ASP A 106 35.27 -5.81 0.56
C ASP A 106 34.19 -6.38 1.51
N GLY A 107 34.28 -6.04 2.80
CA GLY A 107 33.30 -6.40 3.82
C GLY A 107 31.98 -5.65 3.75
N ILE A 108 31.89 -4.58 2.96
CA ILE A 108 30.65 -3.85 2.71
C ILE A 108 29.94 -4.53 1.54
N LEU A 109 28.82 -5.20 1.77
CA LEU A 109 28.08 -5.96 0.78
C LEU A 109 27.12 -5.10 -0.03
N TRP A 110 26.57 -4.07 0.60
CA TRP A 110 25.62 -3.12 0.02
C TRP A 110 25.70 -1.80 0.77
N SER A 111 25.38 -0.70 0.09
CA SER A 111 25.38 0.63 0.69
C SER A 111 24.40 1.56 -0.03
N GLU A 112 23.77 2.45 0.73
CA GLU A 112 22.89 3.50 0.23
C GLU A 112 23.02 4.75 1.10
N LYS A 113 23.06 5.92 0.46
CA LYS A 113 22.90 7.19 1.16
C LYS A 113 21.43 7.36 1.52
N LEU A 114 21.13 7.50 2.81
CA LEU A 114 19.78 7.75 3.26
C LEU A 114 19.34 9.13 2.80
N ALA A 115 18.22 9.17 2.07
CA ALA A 115 17.59 10.43 1.70
C ALA A 115 17.19 11.20 2.96
N ARG A 116 17.09 12.51 2.83
CA ARG A 116 16.53 13.32 3.94
C ARG A 116 15.10 12.87 4.23
N PRO A 117 14.69 12.87 5.51
CA PRO A 117 13.31 12.60 5.88
C PRO A 117 12.34 13.45 5.07
N ARG A 118 11.37 12.79 4.42
CA ARG A 118 10.33 13.43 3.61
C ARG A 118 9.00 12.76 3.93
N GLN A 119 7.92 13.55 3.92
CA GLN A 119 6.58 13.01 4.08
C GLN A 119 6.12 12.37 2.76
N ARG A 120 6.57 11.13 2.52
CA ARG A 120 6.15 10.31 1.37
C ARG A 120 4.84 9.59 1.65
N LEU A 121 4.71 9.04 2.86
CA LEU A 121 3.57 8.25 3.28
C LEU A 121 2.45 9.12 3.85
N GLN A 122 1.22 8.73 3.56
CA GLN A 122 0.02 9.39 4.09
C GLN A 122 -0.89 8.38 4.77
N LYS A 123 -1.51 8.82 5.88
CA LYS A 123 -2.68 8.15 6.45
C LYS A 123 -3.76 8.14 5.37
N ARG A 124 -4.40 7.00 5.10
CA ARG A 124 -5.46 6.94 4.10
C ARG A 124 -6.69 7.68 4.65
N VAL A 125 -6.90 8.91 4.20
CA VAL A 125 -7.96 9.78 4.72
C VAL A 125 -9.32 9.23 4.29
N PRO A 126 -10.25 8.94 5.22
CA PRO A 126 -11.59 8.52 4.83
C PRO A 126 -12.29 9.65 4.07
N PRO A 127 -13.12 9.33 3.06
CA PRO A 127 -13.91 10.35 2.40
C PRO A 127 -14.84 11.05 3.41
N PRO A 128 -15.20 12.31 3.15
CA PRO A 128 -16.04 13.08 4.07
C PRO A 128 -17.36 12.35 4.34
N PRO A 129 -17.83 12.31 5.60
CA PRO A 129 -19.03 11.59 5.96
C PRO A 129 -20.24 12.16 5.21
N ILE A 130 -21.06 11.28 4.65
CA ILE A 130 -22.37 11.66 4.10
C ILE A 130 -23.25 12.10 5.27
N SER A 131 -23.97 13.22 5.10
CA SER A 131 -24.70 13.87 6.19
C SER A 131 -25.66 12.92 6.92
N VAL A 132 -25.70 13.04 8.25
CA VAL A 132 -26.56 12.26 9.16
C VAL A 132 -28.07 12.37 8.82
N ALA A 133 -28.46 13.36 8.00
CA ALA A 133 -29.83 13.60 7.58
C ALA A 133 -30.47 12.45 6.76
N GLU A 134 -29.66 11.51 6.23
CA GLU A 134 -30.15 10.30 5.55
C GLU A 134 -30.33 9.09 6.47
N ARG A 135 -30.15 9.23 7.79
CA ARG A 135 -30.57 8.20 8.76
C ARG A 135 -32.09 8.17 8.87
N GLY A 136 -32.77 7.68 7.83
CA GLY A 136 -34.15 7.22 7.96
C GLY A 136 -34.24 6.17 9.08
N THR A 137 -35.40 6.02 9.70
CA THR A 137 -35.66 4.93 10.64
C THR A 137 -35.38 3.61 9.93
N ARG A 138 -34.30 2.93 10.32
CA ARG A 138 -33.87 1.69 9.70
C ARG A 138 -34.76 0.57 10.23
N GLU A 139 -35.33 -0.20 9.32
CA GLU A 139 -36.09 -1.38 9.70
C GLU A 139 -35.10 -2.43 10.22
N VAL A 140 -35.33 -2.89 11.44
CA VAL A 140 -34.48 -3.86 12.12
C VAL A 140 -35.15 -5.22 12.05
N ASP A 141 -34.39 -6.26 11.71
CA ASP A 141 -34.88 -7.63 11.79
C ASP A 141 -35.12 -8.02 13.26
N PRO A 142 -36.37 -8.35 13.66
CA PRO A 142 -36.67 -8.67 15.05
C PRO A 142 -35.96 -9.93 15.58
N GLN A 143 -35.68 -10.90 14.71
CA GLN A 143 -34.93 -12.11 15.06
C GLN A 143 -33.45 -11.79 15.27
N ALA A 144 -32.85 -11.01 14.37
CA ALA A 144 -31.47 -10.56 14.51
C ALA A 144 -31.27 -9.72 15.79
N MET A 145 -32.20 -8.80 16.08
CA MET A 145 -32.17 -8.03 17.33
C MET A 145 -32.29 -8.93 18.57
N LYS A 146 -33.14 -9.96 18.55
CA LYS A 146 -33.23 -10.93 19.64
C LYS A 146 -31.92 -11.71 19.81
N ALA A 147 -31.32 -12.16 18.71
CA ALA A 147 -30.04 -12.85 18.70
C ALA A 147 -28.90 -11.96 19.23
N GLN A 148 -28.82 -10.70 18.82
CA GLN A 148 -27.84 -9.74 19.34
C GLN A 148 -27.97 -9.59 20.86
N ASN A 149 -29.19 -9.38 21.38
CA ASN A 149 -29.41 -9.28 22.83
C ASN A 149 -29.04 -10.58 23.57
N GLN A 150 -29.27 -11.75 22.96
CA GLN A 150 -28.87 -13.04 23.53
C GLN A 150 -27.34 -13.17 23.58
N VAL A 151 -26.62 -12.80 22.51
CA VAL A 151 -25.15 -12.77 22.46
C VAL A 151 -24.62 -11.84 23.55
N MET A 152 -25.13 -10.61 23.62
CA MET A 152 -24.74 -9.64 24.65
C MET A 152 -24.96 -10.19 26.07
N SER A 153 -26.12 -10.81 26.33
CA SER A 153 -26.40 -11.40 27.65
C SER A 153 -25.51 -12.60 27.96
N THR A 154 -25.16 -13.42 26.96
CA THR A 154 -24.36 -14.64 27.15
C THR A 154 -22.90 -14.30 27.40
N LEU A 155 -22.37 -13.33 26.66
CA LEU A 155 -20.99 -12.87 26.76
C LEU A 155 -20.79 -11.76 27.81
N GLY A 156 -21.87 -11.24 28.39
CA GLY A 156 -21.83 -10.10 29.31
C GLY A 156 -21.22 -8.86 28.65
N ILE A 157 -21.74 -8.50 27.47
CA ILE A 157 -21.38 -7.26 26.75
C ILE A 157 -22.37 -6.17 27.19
N THR A 158 -21.85 -5.15 27.83
CA THR A 158 -22.59 -3.99 28.35
C THR A 158 -22.08 -2.66 27.79
N ASP A 159 -21.10 -2.74 26.89
CA ASP A 159 -20.47 -1.61 26.18
C ASP A 159 -21.51 -0.80 25.39
N PRO A 160 -21.56 0.54 25.60
CA PRO A 160 -22.69 1.37 25.21
C PRO A 160 -22.94 1.46 23.69
N ILE A 161 -21.90 1.36 22.86
CA ILE A 161 -22.01 1.49 21.40
C ILE A 161 -21.99 0.14 20.67
N PHE A 162 -21.96 -1.00 21.39
CA PHE A 162 -21.93 -2.32 20.73
C PHE A 162 -23.12 -2.54 19.77
N LYS A 163 -24.30 -1.99 20.11
CA LYS A 163 -25.49 -2.05 19.24
C LYS A 163 -25.35 -1.23 17.96
N ASP A 164 -24.46 -0.24 17.94
CA ASP A 164 -24.13 0.57 16.77
C ASP A 164 -22.98 -0.05 15.94
N GLN A 165 -22.21 -0.99 16.52
CA GLN A 165 -21.14 -1.73 15.83
C GLN A 165 -21.71 -2.81 14.90
N TRP A 166 -22.43 -2.38 13.87
CA TRP A 166 -23.07 -3.24 12.87
C TRP A 166 -22.08 -4.16 12.14
N HIS A 167 -20.80 -3.79 12.06
CA HIS A 167 -19.74 -4.62 11.47
C HIS A 167 -19.45 -5.89 12.28
N LEU A 168 -19.79 -5.92 13.59
CA LEU A 168 -19.67 -7.09 14.46
C LEU A 168 -20.95 -7.91 14.49
N PHE A 169 -22.11 -7.22 14.48
CA PHE A 169 -23.42 -7.85 14.41
C PHE A 169 -24.44 -6.90 13.77
N ASN A 170 -24.90 -7.19 12.55
CA ASN A 170 -25.79 -6.31 11.82
C ASN A 170 -27.26 -6.72 11.99
N THR A 171 -28.06 -5.90 12.67
CA THR A 171 -29.48 -6.22 12.87
C THR A 171 -30.39 -5.72 11.75
N ALA A 172 -29.92 -4.81 10.89
CA ALA A 172 -30.70 -4.27 9.78
C ALA A 172 -30.50 -5.10 8.49
N ASP A 173 -29.27 -5.56 8.26
CA ASP A 173 -28.87 -6.37 7.11
C ASP A 173 -28.06 -7.58 7.63
N PRO A 174 -28.70 -8.65 8.16
CA PRO A 174 -28.02 -9.73 8.90
C PRO A 174 -27.01 -10.57 8.11
N GLU A 175 -26.99 -10.44 6.79
CA GLU A 175 -25.98 -11.06 5.93
C GLU A 175 -24.70 -10.22 5.83
N HIS A 176 -24.68 -9.02 6.42
CA HIS A 176 -23.61 -8.04 6.26
C HIS A 176 -22.94 -7.63 7.58
N ASP A 177 -22.24 -8.60 8.18
CA ASP A 177 -21.27 -8.43 9.27
C ASP A 177 -20.11 -9.43 9.14
N LEU A 178 -19.09 -9.30 10.01
CA LEU A 178 -17.88 -10.12 10.01
C LEU A 178 -18.10 -11.58 10.45
N ASN A 179 -19.32 -11.94 10.87
CA ASN A 179 -19.65 -13.23 11.45
C ASN A 179 -18.73 -13.60 12.65
N VAL A 180 -18.43 -12.61 13.51
CA VAL A 180 -17.44 -12.79 14.60
C VAL A 180 -18.06 -13.39 15.88
N THR A 181 -19.34 -13.15 16.13
CA THR A 181 -19.96 -13.50 17.42
C THR A 181 -20.00 -14.99 17.71
N GLY A 182 -20.06 -15.85 16.68
CA GLY A 182 -19.92 -17.30 16.83
C GLY A 182 -18.54 -17.71 17.36
N VAL A 183 -17.48 -16.99 16.98
CA VAL A 183 -16.11 -17.23 17.45
C VAL A 183 -15.98 -16.89 18.93
N TRP A 184 -16.61 -15.80 19.36
CA TRP A 184 -16.63 -15.42 20.78
C TRP A 184 -17.44 -16.39 21.64
N LEU A 185 -18.55 -16.92 21.12
CA LEU A 185 -19.34 -17.95 21.81
C LEU A 185 -18.57 -19.27 21.96
N ASP A 186 -17.64 -19.55 21.04
CA ASP A 186 -16.67 -20.65 21.13
C ASP A 186 -15.53 -20.37 22.14
N GLY A 187 -15.50 -19.19 22.76
CA GLY A 187 -14.49 -18.78 23.74
C GLY A 187 -13.16 -18.31 23.14
N ILE A 188 -13.13 -17.99 21.84
CA ILE A 188 -11.95 -17.45 21.15
C ILE A 188 -12.11 -15.94 21.02
N THR A 189 -11.20 -15.19 21.64
CA THR A 189 -11.33 -13.73 21.80
C THR A 189 -10.04 -12.97 21.51
N GLY A 190 -8.99 -13.65 21.05
CA GLY A 190 -7.72 -13.05 20.66
C GLY A 190 -6.58 -13.20 21.67
N HIS A 191 -6.83 -13.87 22.80
CA HIS A 191 -5.84 -14.05 23.85
C HIS A 191 -4.50 -14.63 23.33
N GLY A 192 -3.41 -14.01 23.75
CA GLY A 192 -2.04 -14.45 23.43
C GLY A 192 -1.51 -13.96 22.07
N VAL A 193 -2.28 -13.15 21.35
CA VAL A 193 -1.86 -12.52 20.09
C VAL A 193 -1.62 -11.03 20.32
N VAL A 194 -0.63 -10.48 19.63
CA VAL A 194 -0.31 -9.04 19.66
C VAL A 194 -0.42 -8.45 18.25
N THR A 195 -1.24 -7.41 18.10
CA THR A 195 -1.34 -6.64 16.86
C THR A 195 -0.72 -5.25 17.04
N ALA A 196 0.30 -4.91 16.26
CA ALA A 196 0.87 -3.58 16.20
C ALA A 196 0.14 -2.72 15.17
N VAL A 197 -0.33 -1.55 15.58
CA VAL A 197 -0.89 -0.52 14.70
C VAL A 197 0.26 0.41 14.31
N VAL A 198 0.70 0.31 13.06
CA VAL A 198 1.77 1.15 12.50
C VAL A 198 1.10 2.38 11.90
N ASP A 199 1.09 3.50 12.62
CA ASP A 199 0.26 4.65 12.27
C ASP A 199 0.77 5.97 12.91
N ASP A 200 -0.14 6.83 13.36
CA ASP A 200 0.07 8.16 13.94
C ASP A 200 0.10 8.20 15.47
N GLY A 201 0.10 7.02 16.08
CA GLY A 201 0.10 6.83 17.53
C GLY A 201 -1.10 6.03 18.03
N LEU A 202 -1.01 5.66 19.30
CA LEU A 202 -2.03 4.90 20.02
C LEU A 202 -2.25 5.58 21.37
N ASP A 203 -3.49 5.95 21.69
CA ASP A 203 -3.83 6.54 22.98
C ASP A 203 -3.78 5.48 24.09
N ILE A 204 -2.63 5.38 24.74
CA ILE A 204 -2.38 4.46 25.85
C ILE A 204 -3.15 4.81 27.13
N ASP A 205 -3.73 6.02 27.20
CA ASP A 205 -4.55 6.48 28.31
C ASP A 205 -6.06 6.29 28.06
N SER A 206 -6.45 5.89 26.84
CA SER A 206 -7.81 5.43 26.55
C SER A 206 -8.16 4.26 27.46
N LYS A 207 -9.24 4.36 28.24
CA LYS A 207 -9.66 3.27 29.12
C LYS A 207 -10.16 2.05 28.36
N ASP A 208 -10.56 2.25 27.10
CA ASP A 208 -11.00 1.19 26.19
C ASP A 208 -9.81 0.36 25.67
N LEU A 209 -8.64 0.99 25.50
CA LEU A 209 -7.42 0.33 24.99
C LEU A 209 -6.42 -0.07 26.08
N LYS A 210 -6.35 0.69 27.17
CA LYS A 210 -5.38 0.51 28.26
C LYS A 210 -5.29 -0.92 28.82
N PRO A 211 -6.38 -1.70 28.97
CA PRO A 211 -6.27 -3.09 29.40
C PRO A 211 -5.48 -3.99 28.43
N ASN A 212 -5.52 -3.64 27.14
CA ASN A 212 -4.95 -4.40 26.05
C ASN A 212 -3.67 -3.79 25.47
N TYR A 213 -3.29 -2.59 25.90
CA TYR A 213 -2.04 -1.95 25.48
C TYR A 213 -0.81 -2.83 25.79
N PHE A 214 0.08 -2.94 24.81
CA PHE A 214 1.31 -3.71 24.88
C PHE A 214 2.54 -2.84 24.65
N ALA A 215 3.12 -2.37 25.76
CA ALA A 215 4.26 -1.48 25.75
C ALA A 215 5.51 -2.08 25.09
N GLU A 216 5.76 -3.38 25.30
CA GLU A 216 6.98 -4.04 24.80
C GLU A 216 7.06 -4.15 23.27
N GLY A 217 5.92 -4.06 22.58
CA GLY A 217 5.84 -4.06 21.12
C GLY A 217 5.62 -2.66 20.54
N SER A 218 5.60 -1.62 21.38
CA SER A 218 5.29 -0.24 20.98
C SER A 218 6.55 0.64 20.90
N TRP A 219 6.51 1.64 20.02
CA TRP A 219 7.57 2.65 19.91
C TRP A 219 7.08 3.90 19.15
N ASP A 220 7.64 5.05 19.49
CA ASP A 220 7.49 6.31 18.77
C ASP A 220 8.77 6.64 18.01
N PHE A 221 8.74 6.50 16.69
CA PHE A 221 9.85 6.85 15.80
C PHE A 221 9.86 8.35 15.46
N ASN A 222 8.74 9.06 15.64
CA ASN A 222 8.66 10.50 15.39
C ASN A 222 9.23 11.34 16.56
N GLU A 223 9.20 10.84 17.79
CA GLU A 223 9.82 11.48 18.98
C GLU A 223 11.03 10.72 19.54
N GLY A 224 11.22 9.44 19.18
CA GLY A 224 12.34 8.62 19.65
C GLY A 224 12.16 8.11 21.08
N GLY A 225 11.06 7.40 21.36
CA GLY A 225 10.78 6.88 22.70
C GLY A 225 9.79 5.71 22.73
N PRO A 226 9.59 5.08 23.91
CA PRO A 226 8.78 3.86 24.02
C PRO A 226 7.26 4.10 24.01
N GLU A 227 6.79 5.32 24.23
CA GLU A 227 5.36 5.63 24.35
C GLU A 227 4.83 6.25 23.05
N PRO A 228 3.99 5.54 22.26
CA PRO A 228 3.49 5.99 20.97
C PRO A 228 2.30 6.95 21.11
N ARG A 229 2.40 7.95 22.00
CA ARG A 229 1.26 8.83 22.32
C ARG A 229 0.88 9.67 21.09
N PRO A 230 -0.42 9.86 20.81
CA PRO A 230 -0.85 10.87 19.85
C PRO A 230 -0.54 12.27 20.40
N LEU A 231 0.18 13.09 19.63
CA LEU A 231 0.62 14.43 20.06
C LEU A 231 0.01 15.56 19.22
N LEU A 232 -0.29 15.29 17.95
CA LEU A 232 -0.88 16.27 17.05
C LEU A 232 -2.41 16.20 17.08
N TYR A 233 -3.07 17.29 16.65
CA TYR A 233 -4.53 17.38 16.68
C TYR A 233 -5.23 16.33 15.78
N ASP A 234 -4.51 15.89 14.75
CA ASP A 234 -4.90 14.91 13.74
C ASP A 234 -4.30 13.51 14.01
N ASP A 235 -3.54 13.33 15.10
CA ASP A 235 -3.09 12.02 15.57
C ASP A 235 -4.25 11.29 16.25
N LYS A 236 -5.18 10.76 15.44
CA LYS A 236 -6.37 10.05 15.92
C LYS A 236 -6.56 8.72 15.22
N HIS A 237 -5.87 8.53 14.11
CA HIS A 237 -6.15 7.46 13.17
C HIS A 237 -5.75 6.10 13.77
N GLY A 238 -4.53 5.97 14.29
CA GLY A 238 -4.05 4.74 14.91
C GLY A 238 -4.84 4.34 16.15
N THR A 239 -5.34 5.31 16.93
CA THR A 239 -6.21 5.02 18.09
C THR A 239 -7.55 4.42 17.68
N ARG A 240 -8.14 4.89 16.58
CA ARG A 240 -9.40 4.37 16.04
C ARG A 240 -9.22 2.95 15.50
N CYS A 241 -8.14 2.73 14.73
CA CYS A 241 -7.77 1.41 14.22
C CYS A 241 -7.47 0.41 15.35
N GLY A 242 -6.76 0.85 16.40
CA GLY A 242 -6.50 0.02 17.58
C GLY A 242 -7.77 -0.42 18.31
N GLY A 243 -8.78 0.47 18.38
CA GLY A 243 -10.09 0.15 18.95
C GLY A 243 -10.86 -0.92 18.17
N GLU A 244 -10.80 -0.88 16.83
CA GLU A 244 -11.44 -1.90 15.99
C GLU A 244 -10.86 -3.30 16.23
N ILE A 245 -9.54 -3.37 16.47
CA ILE A 245 -8.83 -4.63 16.70
C ILE A 245 -9.10 -5.13 18.13
N ALA A 246 -8.84 -4.31 19.15
CA ALA A 246 -8.72 -4.78 20.54
C ALA A 246 -9.26 -3.79 21.60
N ALA A 247 -10.27 -2.97 21.27
CA ALA A 247 -11.07 -2.32 22.32
C ALA A 247 -11.59 -3.39 23.31
N ALA A 248 -11.37 -3.15 24.60
CA ALA A 248 -11.65 -4.10 25.64
C ALA A 248 -13.16 -4.13 25.94
N LYS A 249 -13.72 -5.32 26.14
CA LYS A 249 -15.09 -5.49 26.64
C LYS A 249 -15.17 -5.07 28.12
N ASN A 250 -15.49 -3.80 28.40
CA ASN A 250 -15.30 -3.20 29.73
C ASN A 250 -16.28 -2.06 30.11
N ASP A 251 -17.44 -1.98 29.47
CA ASP A 251 -18.48 -0.96 29.67
C ASP A 251 -18.13 0.43 29.10
N ILE A 252 -17.11 0.53 28.25
CA ILE A 252 -16.64 1.80 27.67
C ILE A 252 -16.69 1.67 26.15
N CYS A 253 -17.31 2.65 25.49
CA CYS A 253 -17.44 2.65 24.04
C CYS A 253 -18.02 1.32 23.50
N GLY A 254 -17.21 0.50 22.83
CA GLY A 254 -17.62 -0.70 22.11
C GLY A 254 -16.70 -1.86 22.41
N VAL A 255 -16.59 -2.79 21.48
CA VAL A 255 -15.77 -4.00 21.61
C VAL A 255 -14.93 -4.16 20.34
N GLY A 256 -13.66 -4.53 20.48
CA GLY A 256 -12.80 -4.88 19.35
C GLY A 256 -13.12 -6.28 18.81
N VAL A 257 -12.75 -6.56 17.56
CA VAL A 257 -12.92 -7.89 16.95
C VAL A 257 -12.24 -8.98 17.81
N ALA A 258 -11.04 -8.69 18.29
CA ALA A 258 -10.23 -9.54 19.16
C ALA A 258 -10.02 -8.86 20.52
N TYR A 259 -11.09 -8.67 21.29
CA TYR A 259 -11.11 -7.86 22.51
C TYR A 259 -10.26 -8.35 23.68
N ASP A 260 -9.69 -9.56 23.64
CA ASP A 260 -8.68 -10.04 24.60
C ASP A 260 -7.27 -10.14 23.98
N SER A 261 -7.12 -9.73 22.72
CA SER A 261 -5.82 -9.54 22.08
C SER A 261 -5.09 -8.36 22.69
N LYS A 262 -3.78 -8.36 22.58
CA LYS A 262 -2.96 -7.20 22.87
C LYS A 262 -2.81 -6.30 21.64
N VAL A 263 -2.66 -5.00 21.88
CA VAL A 263 -2.45 -3.98 20.85
C VAL A 263 -1.24 -3.11 21.18
N ALA A 264 -0.33 -3.00 20.21
CA ALA A 264 0.84 -2.13 20.28
C ALA A 264 0.66 -0.93 19.33
N GLY A 265 1.33 0.18 19.64
CA GLY A 265 1.36 1.36 18.78
C GLY A 265 2.77 1.61 18.26
N ILE A 266 2.91 1.76 16.95
CA ILE A 266 4.16 2.14 16.28
C ILE A 266 3.89 3.47 15.57
N ARG A 267 4.38 4.57 16.13
CA ARG A 267 4.10 5.93 15.62
C ARG A 267 5.16 6.37 14.62
N ILE A 268 4.76 6.50 13.36
CA ILE A 268 5.64 6.87 12.24
C ILE A 268 5.07 7.96 11.32
N LEU A 269 3.74 8.17 11.32
CA LEU A 269 3.07 9.01 10.31
C LEU A 269 2.94 10.48 10.70
N SER A 270 3.36 10.88 11.90
CA SER A 270 3.13 12.23 12.44
C SER A 270 4.28 13.20 12.13
N LYS A 271 5.43 12.71 11.64
CA LYS A 271 6.55 13.51 11.14
C LYS A 271 7.22 12.80 9.95
N PRO A 272 7.96 13.53 9.10
CA PRO A 272 8.83 12.91 8.10
C PRO A 272 9.83 11.95 8.75
N ILE A 273 9.98 10.78 8.16
CA ILE A 273 10.98 9.76 8.52
C ILE A 273 11.85 9.44 7.29
N ASP A 274 13.00 8.80 7.52
CA ASP A 274 13.80 8.24 6.43
C ASP A 274 13.53 6.73 6.25
N ASP A 275 14.06 6.16 5.16
CA ASP A 275 13.84 4.75 4.80
C ASP A 275 14.38 3.76 5.86
N ALA A 276 15.39 4.15 6.66
CA ALA A 276 15.93 3.28 7.71
C ALA A 276 15.00 3.24 8.93
N ASP A 277 14.40 4.37 9.29
CA ASP A 277 13.40 4.45 10.35
C ASP A 277 12.13 3.70 9.94
N GLU A 278 11.68 3.85 8.69
CA GLU A 278 10.54 3.10 8.17
C GLU A 278 10.83 1.58 8.16
N ALA A 279 12.00 1.16 7.68
CA ALA A 279 12.42 -0.25 7.69
C ALA A 279 12.49 -0.81 9.12
N THR A 280 12.90 0.00 10.09
CA THR A 280 12.92 -0.41 11.50
C THR A 280 11.52 -0.52 12.08
N ALA A 281 10.64 0.42 11.74
CA ALA A 281 9.29 0.49 12.28
C ALA A 281 8.39 -0.63 11.76
N ILE A 282 8.46 -0.94 10.45
CA ILE A 282 7.54 -1.88 9.81
C ILE A 282 7.58 -3.28 10.41
N ASN A 283 8.73 -3.71 10.95
CA ASN A 283 8.88 -5.00 11.62
C ASN A 283 9.38 -4.87 13.07
N TYR A 284 9.20 -3.70 13.70
CA TYR A 284 9.66 -3.46 15.07
C TYR A 284 9.09 -4.50 16.02
N GLY A 285 9.97 -5.20 16.75
CA GLY A 285 9.55 -6.22 17.71
C GLY A 285 8.87 -7.42 17.07
N PHE A 286 9.27 -7.84 15.85
CA PHE A 286 8.72 -8.97 15.09
C PHE A 286 8.63 -10.34 15.80
N GLN A 287 9.28 -10.52 16.95
CA GLN A 287 9.12 -11.71 17.81
C GLN A 287 8.02 -11.55 18.85
N LYS A 288 7.62 -10.32 19.16
CA LYS A 288 6.59 -9.96 20.14
C LYS A 288 5.29 -9.52 19.48
N ASN A 289 5.37 -8.86 18.33
CA ASN A 289 4.25 -8.45 17.51
C ASN A 289 3.96 -9.52 16.45
N ASP A 290 2.76 -10.09 16.48
CA ASP A 290 2.35 -11.11 15.52
C ASP A 290 1.89 -10.49 14.19
N ILE A 291 1.07 -9.43 14.31
CA ILE A 291 0.37 -8.81 13.19
C ILE A 291 0.74 -7.32 13.16
N TYR A 292 0.96 -6.78 11.97
CA TYR A 292 1.18 -5.36 11.70
C TYR A 292 0.02 -4.85 10.84
N SER A 293 -0.80 -3.98 11.41
CA SER A 293 -1.93 -3.34 10.71
C SER A 293 -1.50 -1.96 10.22
N CYS A 294 -1.53 -1.77 8.91
CA CYS A 294 -1.00 -0.60 8.21
C CYS A 294 -2.10 0.04 7.35
N SER A 295 -2.67 1.14 7.83
CA SER A 295 -3.73 1.88 7.14
C SER A 295 -3.19 3.16 6.45
N TRP A 296 -2.06 3.00 5.77
CA TRP A 296 -1.29 4.04 5.09
C TRP A 296 -0.68 3.51 3.79
N GLY A 297 -0.12 4.42 3.00
CA GLY A 297 0.57 4.13 1.75
C GLY A 297 1.06 5.41 1.09
N PRO A 298 1.46 5.34 -0.19
CA PRO A 298 1.62 6.52 -1.04
C PRO A 298 0.30 7.32 -1.14
N PRO A 299 0.33 8.57 -1.62
CA PRO A 299 -0.87 9.35 -1.90
C PRO A 299 -1.85 8.64 -2.85
N ASP A 300 -3.11 8.49 -2.43
CA ASP A 300 -4.22 7.89 -3.20
C ASP A 300 -4.81 8.88 -4.23
N ASP A 301 -3.96 9.51 -5.05
CA ASP A 301 -4.33 10.60 -5.97
C ASP A 301 -4.62 10.15 -7.41
N GLY A 302 -4.48 8.86 -7.73
CA GLY A 302 -4.60 8.37 -9.10
C GLY A 302 -3.44 8.77 -10.00
N MET A 303 -2.34 9.29 -9.43
CA MET A 303 -1.17 9.77 -10.15
C MET A 303 0.11 9.09 -9.66
N THR A 304 0.21 8.86 -8.35
CA THR A 304 1.42 8.37 -7.71
C THR A 304 1.66 6.90 -8.06
N MET A 305 2.93 6.53 -8.20
CA MET A 305 3.38 5.14 -8.37
C MET A 305 4.66 5.01 -7.56
N GLU A 306 4.58 4.35 -6.43
CA GLU A 306 5.67 4.32 -5.46
C GLU A 306 5.70 2.98 -4.73
N ALA A 307 6.90 2.47 -4.53
CA ALA A 307 7.14 1.24 -3.80
C ALA A 307 8.12 1.48 -2.65
N PRO A 308 8.10 0.62 -1.60
CA PRO A 308 9.07 0.68 -0.53
C PRO A 308 10.50 0.61 -1.07
N GLY A 309 11.39 1.38 -0.46
CA GLY A 309 12.83 1.30 -0.69
C GLY A 309 13.39 -0.07 -0.34
N ILE A 310 14.63 -0.36 -0.77
CA ILE A 310 15.22 -1.71 -0.62
C ILE A 310 15.35 -2.13 0.85
N LEU A 311 15.66 -1.20 1.76
CA LEU A 311 15.72 -1.46 3.20
C LEU A 311 14.37 -1.92 3.76
N ILE A 312 13.30 -1.23 3.38
CA ILE A 312 11.93 -1.55 3.83
C ILE A 312 11.51 -2.90 3.26
N ARG A 313 11.79 -3.19 1.98
CA ARG A 313 11.54 -4.50 1.38
C ARG A 313 12.29 -5.62 2.11
N ARG A 314 13.57 -5.38 2.47
CA ARG A 314 14.36 -6.33 3.28
C ARG A 314 13.76 -6.54 4.66
N ALA A 315 13.29 -5.48 5.31
CA ALA A 315 12.63 -5.57 6.61
C ALA A 315 11.33 -6.39 6.56
N ILE A 316 10.49 -6.19 5.52
CA ILE A 316 9.28 -7.00 5.30
C ILE A 316 9.65 -8.47 5.08
N VAL A 317 10.63 -8.75 4.21
CA VAL A 317 11.09 -10.12 3.93
C VAL A 317 11.65 -10.79 5.19
N ASN A 318 12.44 -10.06 5.98
CA ASN A 318 12.92 -10.53 7.28
C ASN A 318 11.75 -10.81 8.25
N GLY A 319 10.74 -9.95 8.27
CA GLY A 319 9.51 -10.13 9.06
C GLY A 319 8.80 -11.45 8.73
N VAL A 320 8.53 -11.72 7.45
CA VAL A 320 7.83 -12.96 7.05
C VAL A 320 8.69 -14.23 7.16
N GLN A 321 10.02 -14.11 7.21
CA GLN A 321 10.91 -15.26 7.32
C GLN A 321 11.29 -15.60 8.76
N GLN A 322 11.50 -14.59 9.61
CA GLN A 322 12.07 -14.76 10.95
C GLN A 322 11.08 -14.38 12.06
N GLY A 323 10.12 -13.49 11.78
CA GLY A 323 9.11 -13.07 12.75
C GLY A 323 8.29 -14.24 13.29
N ARG A 324 7.75 -14.09 14.50
CA ARG A 324 6.96 -15.13 15.18
C ARG A 324 7.67 -16.50 15.24
N ASN A 325 8.96 -16.50 15.59
CA ASN A 325 9.83 -17.68 15.63
C ASN A 325 9.89 -18.44 14.29
N GLY A 326 9.98 -17.72 13.17
CA GLY A 326 10.05 -18.30 11.82
C GLY A 326 8.71 -18.66 11.18
N LYS A 327 7.58 -18.38 11.84
CA LYS A 327 6.23 -18.52 11.26
C LYS A 327 5.89 -17.35 10.32
N GLY A 328 6.59 -16.24 10.48
CA GLY A 328 6.46 -15.00 9.73
C GLY A 328 5.43 -14.04 10.33
N SER A 329 5.86 -12.79 10.49
CA SER A 329 4.97 -11.66 10.80
C SER A 329 3.88 -11.52 9.75
N VAL A 330 2.69 -11.10 10.17
CA VAL A 330 1.54 -10.93 9.28
C VAL A 330 1.33 -9.44 9.02
N PHE A 331 1.48 -9.01 7.77
CA PHE A 331 1.23 -7.63 7.37
C PHE A 331 -0.17 -7.49 6.78
N VAL A 332 -0.98 -6.58 7.30
CA VAL A 332 -2.33 -6.29 6.80
C VAL A 332 -2.36 -4.84 6.34
N PHE A 333 -2.60 -4.61 5.06
CA PHE A 333 -2.65 -3.28 4.45
C PHE A 333 -4.05 -2.96 3.94
N ALA A 334 -4.52 -1.75 4.21
CA ALA A 334 -5.70 -1.20 3.56
C ALA A 334 -5.42 -0.96 2.07
N ALA A 335 -6.36 -1.29 1.17
CA ALA A 335 -6.13 -1.24 -0.28
C ALA A 335 -5.95 0.19 -0.83
N GLY A 336 -6.72 1.17 -0.34
CA GLY A 336 -6.69 2.54 -0.83
C GLY A 336 -8.03 3.24 -0.95
N ASN A 337 -8.01 4.56 -0.90
CA ASN A 337 -9.19 5.44 -0.95
C ASN A 337 -9.28 6.27 -2.25
N GLY A 338 -8.43 5.98 -3.25
CA GLY A 338 -8.23 6.76 -4.47
C GLY A 338 -9.12 6.40 -5.65
N ALA A 339 -10.08 5.48 -5.50
CA ALA A 339 -10.87 4.98 -6.64
C ALA A 339 -11.64 6.08 -7.41
N MET A 340 -12.13 7.13 -6.72
CA MET A 340 -12.79 8.27 -7.38
C MET A 340 -11.81 9.12 -8.24
N SER A 341 -10.53 9.10 -7.90
CA SER A 341 -9.44 9.68 -8.69
C SER A 341 -9.03 8.75 -9.85
N GLY A 342 -9.58 7.54 -9.92
CA GLY A 342 -9.20 6.52 -10.89
C GLY A 342 -7.93 5.78 -10.49
N ASP A 343 -7.61 5.74 -9.19
CA ASP A 343 -6.44 5.02 -8.70
C ASP A 343 -6.66 3.50 -8.65
N ASN A 344 -5.56 2.78 -8.49
CA ASN A 344 -5.52 1.33 -8.49
C ASN A 344 -4.39 0.84 -7.58
N CYS A 345 -4.72 -0.03 -6.63
CA CYS A 345 -3.79 -0.47 -5.59
C CYS A 345 -2.56 -1.25 -6.10
N ASN A 346 -2.50 -1.62 -7.38
CA ASN A 346 -1.29 -2.21 -7.96
C ASN A 346 -0.19 -1.19 -8.27
N PHE A 347 -0.47 0.11 -8.12
CA PHE A 347 0.51 1.23 -8.19
C PHE A 347 1.07 1.61 -6.82
N ASP A 348 0.59 0.97 -5.76
CA ASP A 348 1.12 1.06 -4.40
C ASP A 348 1.92 -0.21 -4.08
N GLY A 349 3.24 -0.04 -3.92
CA GLY A 349 4.16 -1.14 -3.68
C GLY A 349 4.06 -1.80 -2.30
N TYR A 350 3.29 -1.23 -1.37
CA TYR A 350 3.00 -1.84 -0.08
C TYR A 350 1.84 -2.82 -0.19
N THR A 351 0.77 -2.44 -0.88
CA THR A 351 -0.43 -3.28 -1.08
C THR A 351 -0.26 -4.31 -2.20
N ASN A 352 0.59 -4.05 -3.20
CA ASN A 352 0.89 -5.05 -4.22
C ASN A 352 1.97 -6.08 -3.82
N SER A 353 2.45 -6.02 -2.58
CA SER A 353 3.42 -6.96 -2.04
C SER A 353 2.78 -8.33 -1.80
N ILE A 354 3.48 -9.43 -2.15
CA ILE A 354 3.01 -10.79 -1.81
C ILE A 354 2.98 -11.03 -0.28
N TYR A 355 3.73 -10.21 0.48
CA TYR A 355 3.89 -10.34 1.92
C TYR A 355 2.77 -9.63 2.70
N SER A 356 1.95 -8.81 2.04
CA SER A 356 0.81 -8.12 2.63
C SER A 356 -0.51 -8.80 2.30
N ILE A 357 -1.41 -8.82 3.28
CA ILE A 357 -2.83 -9.07 3.09
C ILE A 357 -3.49 -7.74 2.75
N THR A 358 -3.84 -7.55 1.49
CA THR A 358 -4.47 -6.32 0.99
C THR A 358 -5.99 -6.39 1.12
N VAL A 359 -6.57 -5.43 1.83
CA VAL A 359 -7.97 -5.43 2.27
C VAL A 359 -8.71 -4.22 1.71
N GLY A 360 -9.66 -4.47 0.82
CA GLY A 360 -10.60 -3.44 0.34
C GLY A 360 -11.79 -3.24 1.28
N ALA A 361 -12.68 -2.32 0.92
CA ALA A 361 -13.84 -1.96 1.74
C ALA A 361 -15.17 -2.42 1.15
N ILE A 362 -16.09 -2.79 2.04
CA ILE A 362 -17.49 -3.10 1.77
C ILE A 362 -18.34 -2.32 2.79
N ASP A 363 -19.45 -1.71 2.37
CA ASP A 363 -20.31 -0.99 3.32
C ASP A 363 -21.32 -1.91 4.04
N ARG A 364 -22.08 -1.35 4.97
CA ARG A 364 -23.08 -2.08 5.78
C ARG A 364 -24.16 -2.81 4.99
N LYS A 365 -24.38 -2.44 3.73
CA LYS A 365 -25.39 -3.01 2.84
C LYS A 365 -24.77 -3.96 1.80
N GLY A 366 -23.51 -4.32 2.00
CA GLY A 366 -22.80 -5.18 1.07
C GLY A 366 -22.42 -4.48 -0.24
N LYS A 367 -22.37 -3.14 -0.29
CA LYS A 367 -22.05 -2.40 -1.52
C LYS A 367 -20.62 -1.90 -1.56
N HIS A 368 -20.11 -1.73 -2.78
CA HIS A 368 -18.77 -1.23 -3.03
C HIS A 368 -18.74 0.28 -2.73
N PRO A 369 -17.98 0.73 -1.73
CA PRO A 369 -17.86 2.15 -1.46
C PRO A 369 -17.07 2.83 -2.58
N SER A 370 -17.46 4.04 -2.97
CA SER A 370 -16.86 4.75 -4.12
C SER A 370 -15.37 5.06 -3.97
N TYR A 371 -14.84 4.99 -2.76
CA TYR A 371 -13.44 5.26 -2.45
C TYR A 371 -12.55 4.00 -2.56
N SER A 372 -13.10 2.80 -2.40
CA SER A 372 -12.29 1.57 -2.32
C SER A 372 -11.62 1.29 -3.65
N GLU A 373 -10.29 1.23 -3.66
CA GLU A 373 -9.53 0.88 -4.85
C GLU A 373 -9.66 -0.59 -5.22
N SER A 374 -9.56 -0.86 -6.53
CA SER A 374 -9.63 -2.19 -7.11
C SER A 374 -8.30 -2.56 -7.73
N CYS A 375 -7.80 -3.77 -7.51
CA CYS A 375 -6.62 -4.29 -8.21
C CYS A 375 -6.52 -5.82 -8.08
N SER A 376 -5.65 -6.43 -8.89
CA SER A 376 -5.45 -7.88 -8.85
C SER A 376 -4.70 -8.37 -7.61
N ALA A 377 -4.09 -7.46 -6.85
CA ALA A 377 -3.40 -7.73 -5.59
C ALA A 377 -4.34 -7.80 -4.36
N GLN A 378 -5.58 -7.34 -4.49
CA GLN A 378 -6.54 -7.36 -3.38
C GLN A 378 -6.96 -8.79 -3.06
N LEU A 379 -6.79 -9.21 -1.80
CA LEU A 379 -7.11 -10.58 -1.37
C LEU A 379 -8.58 -10.72 -0.97
N VAL A 380 -9.08 -9.78 -0.17
CA VAL A 380 -10.42 -9.81 0.43
C VAL A 380 -10.93 -8.39 0.67
N VAL A 381 -12.20 -8.25 1.02
CA VAL A 381 -12.78 -7.00 1.53
C VAL A 381 -13.30 -7.16 2.97
N SER A 382 -13.32 -6.06 3.70
CA SER A 382 -13.88 -5.99 5.06
C SER A 382 -14.72 -4.72 5.24
N TYR A 383 -15.53 -4.69 6.30
CA TYR A 383 -16.55 -3.67 6.47
C TYR A 383 -15.98 -2.28 6.76
N SER A 384 -16.61 -1.24 6.21
CA SER A 384 -16.24 0.16 6.46
C SER A 384 -17.42 1.11 6.19
N SER A 385 -17.14 2.41 6.16
CA SER A 385 -18.09 3.48 5.88
C SER A 385 -18.73 3.39 4.50
N GLY A 386 -19.99 3.78 4.39
CA GLY A 386 -20.77 3.77 3.17
C GLY A 386 -22.26 3.60 3.46
N SER A 387 -23.12 3.81 2.46
CA SER A 387 -24.58 3.68 2.60
C SER A 387 -25.18 4.37 3.85
N GLY A 388 -24.66 5.54 4.21
CA GLY A 388 -25.13 6.37 5.32
C GLY A 388 -24.73 5.88 6.72
N ASP A 389 -23.72 5.03 6.84
CA ASP A 389 -23.12 4.64 8.13
C ASP A 389 -21.59 4.54 8.05
N SER A 390 -20.98 4.25 9.19
CA SER A 390 -19.53 4.27 9.42
C SER A 390 -19.16 3.27 10.50
N ILE A 391 -17.86 3.07 10.73
CA ILE A 391 -17.36 2.25 11.82
C ILE A 391 -17.42 3.04 13.13
N HIS A 392 -17.84 2.34 14.17
CA HIS A 392 -17.97 2.83 15.54
C HIS A 392 -16.87 2.19 16.39
N THR A 393 -15.99 3.01 16.96
CA THR A 393 -14.75 2.58 17.63
C THR A 393 -14.31 3.60 18.68
N THR A 394 -13.18 3.36 19.34
CA THR A 394 -12.50 4.27 20.27
C THR A 394 -11.98 5.53 19.54
N ASP A 395 -11.91 6.66 20.24
CA ASP A 395 -11.21 7.88 19.79
C ASP A 395 -10.19 8.32 20.83
N VAL A 396 -9.33 9.27 20.48
CA VAL A 396 -8.36 9.84 21.42
C VAL A 396 -9.07 10.55 22.59
N GLY A 397 -8.66 10.18 23.80
CA GLY A 397 -9.18 10.63 25.07
C GLY A 397 -9.78 9.48 25.88
N ALA A 398 -9.60 9.53 27.21
CA ALA A 398 -9.87 8.44 28.15
C ALA A 398 -11.19 7.66 27.98
N ASN A 399 -12.28 8.29 27.53
CA ASN A 399 -13.59 7.66 27.30
C ASN A 399 -14.25 8.25 26.04
N LYS A 400 -13.47 8.54 25.00
CA LYS A 400 -13.98 9.10 23.75
C LYS A 400 -14.24 7.97 22.76
N CYS A 401 -15.41 8.00 22.16
CA CYS A 401 -15.82 7.07 21.11
C CYS A 401 -16.06 7.88 19.84
N TYR A 402 -15.85 7.25 18.70
CA TYR A 402 -16.04 7.83 17.38
C TYR A 402 -16.99 6.97 16.55
N SER A 403 -17.89 7.61 15.81
CA SER A 403 -18.96 6.95 15.06
C SER A 403 -18.94 7.26 13.56
N MET A 404 -17.84 7.85 13.08
CA MET A 404 -17.64 8.27 11.70
C MET A 404 -16.29 7.77 11.15
N HIS A 405 -15.78 6.64 11.66
CA HIS A 405 -14.56 6.04 11.11
C HIS A 405 -14.86 5.32 9.79
N GLY A 406 -13.91 5.27 8.87
CA GLY A 406 -14.20 4.86 7.50
C GLY A 406 -12.96 4.75 6.63
N GLY A 407 -13.18 4.68 5.32
CA GLY A 407 -12.12 4.37 4.36
C GLY A 407 -11.70 2.90 4.42
N THR A 408 -10.87 2.45 3.48
CA THR A 408 -10.22 1.12 3.58
C THR A 408 -9.38 1.01 4.86
N SER A 409 -8.99 2.15 5.43
CA SER A 409 -8.32 2.29 6.72
C SER A 409 -9.03 1.66 7.91
N ALA A 410 -10.36 1.52 7.87
CA ALA A 410 -11.16 0.83 8.88
C ALA A 410 -11.40 -0.65 8.51
N ALA A 411 -11.40 -0.99 7.21
CA ALA A 411 -11.51 -2.37 6.75
C ALA A 411 -10.28 -3.22 7.13
N GLY A 412 -9.07 -2.66 6.99
CA GLY A 412 -7.81 -3.32 7.32
C GLY A 412 -7.72 -3.79 8.79
N PRO A 413 -7.94 -2.91 9.79
CA PRO A 413 -7.95 -3.26 11.20
C PRO A 413 -8.97 -4.35 11.56
N LEU A 414 -10.17 -4.33 10.96
CA LEU A 414 -11.15 -5.40 11.17
C LEU A 414 -10.64 -6.75 10.67
N ALA A 415 -10.00 -6.80 9.49
CA ALA A 415 -9.38 -8.03 8.99
C ALA A 415 -8.19 -8.47 9.86
N ALA A 416 -7.38 -7.52 10.37
CA ALA A 416 -6.31 -7.82 11.32
C ALA A 416 -6.85 -8.43 12.63
N GLY A 417 -7.98 -7.94 13.12
CA GLY A 417 -8.70 -8.55 14.25
C GLY A 417 -9.18 -9.98 13.96
N SER A 418 -9.72 -10.24 12.76
CA SER A 418 -10.11 -11.59 12.34
C SER A 418 -8.89 -12.53 12.28
N VAL A 419 -7.75 -12.06 11.78
CA VAL A 419 -6.48 -12.80 11.79
C VAL A 419 -6.03 -13.10 13.22
N ALA A 420 -6.16 -12.14 14.13
CA ALA A 420 -5.80 -12.34 15.54
C ALA A 420 -6.63 -13.44 16.20
N LEU A 421 -7.92 -13.54 15.88
CA LEU A 421 -8.78 -14.63 16.35
C LEU A 421 -8.32 -16.00 15.80
N ALA A 422 -7.96 -16.09 14.52
CA ALA A 422 -7.44 -17.32 13.92
C ALA A 422 -6.09 -17.73 14.54
N LEU A 423 -5.18 -16.77 14.78
CA LEU A 423 -3.90 -17.03 15.44
C LEU A 423 -4.07 -17.44 16.91
N SER A 424 -5.03 -16.84 17.62
CA SER A 424 -5.35 -17.23 19.01
C SER A 424 -5.87 -18.67 19.08
N ALA A 425 -6.68 -19.09 18.11
CA ALA A 425 -7.13 -20.47 17.97
C ALA A 425 -6.00 -21.42 17.57
N ARG A 426 -5.07 -20.97 16.72
CA ARG A 426 -3.96 -21.78 16.21
C ARG A 426 -2.68 -20.97 15.99
N PRO A 427 -1.80 -20.88 17.01
CA PRO A 427 -0.58 -20.08 16.96
C PRO A 427 0.49 -20.58 15.97
N GLU A 428 0.35 -21.80 15.44
CA GLU A 428 1.29 -22.41 14.49
C GLU A 428 1.08 -21.99 13.03
N LEU A 429 -0.01 -21.29 12.72
CA LEU A 429 -0.27 -20.78 11.37
C LEU A 429 0.84 -19.83 10.93
N THR A 430 1.36 -20.06 9.72
CA THR A 430 2.31 -19.14 9.06
C THR A 430 1.57 -17.98 8.41
N TRP A 431 2.32 -16.95 8.00
CA TRP A 431 1.76 -15.82 7.23
C TRP A 431 1.06 -16.27 5.94
N ARG A 432 1.56 -17.32 5.27
CA ARG A 432 0.93 -17.90 4.07
C ARG A 432 -0.31 -18.70 4.40
N ASP A 433 -0.31 -19.47 5.50
CA ASP A 433 -1.50 -20.22 5.91
C ASP A 433 -2.71 -19.30 6.13
N LEU A 434 -2.49 -18.12 6.71
CA LEU A 434 -3.55 -17.12 6.91
C LEU A 434 -4.10 -16.59 5.58
N GLN A 435 -3.25 -16.34 4.59
CA GLN A 435 -3.72 -15.97 3.25
C GLN A 435 -4.54 -17.11 2.61
N HIS A 436 -4.07 -18.37 2.69
CA HIS A 436 -4.83 -19.53 2.21
C HIS A 436 -6.18 -19.65 2.89
N LEU A 437 -6.25 -19.47 4.21
CA LEU A 437 -7.49 -19.52 4.97
C LEU A 437 -8.48 -18.45 4.47
N MET A 438 -8.02 -17.20 4.29
CA MET A 438 -8.86 -16.13 3.72
C MET A 438 -9.37 -16.45 2.32
N VAL A 439 -8.50 -16.95 1.44
CA VAL A 439 -8.88 -17.34 0.07
C VAL A 439 -9.93 -18.47 0.08
N GLN A 440 -9.87 -19.38 1.04
CA GLN A 440 -10.79 -20.52 1.13
C GLN A 440 -12.12 -20.20 1.81
N THR A 441 -12.16 -19.21 2.69
CA THR A 441 -13.36 -18.90 3.49
C THR A 441 -14.01 -17.57 3.15
N ALA A 442 -13.41 -16.75 2.27
CA ALA A 442 -14.04 -15.52 1.81
C ALA A 442 -15.38 -15.81 1.11
N VAL A 443 -16.35 -14.93 1.35
CA VAL A 443 -17.71 -15.07 0.83
C VAL A 443 -17.93 -14.04 -0.27
N PRO A 444 -18.21 -14.44 -1.52
CA PRO A 444 -18.55 -13.49 -2.59
C PRO A 444 -19.73 -12.57 -2.21
N VAL A 445 -19.69 -11.35 -2.71
CA VAL A 445 -20.71 -10.31 -2.47
C VAL A 445 -21.03 -9.60 -3.79
N SER A 446 -22.23 -9.04 -3.91
CA SER A 446 -22.67 -8.32 -5.13
C SER A 446 -22.41 -9.11 -6.44
N GLU A 447 -22.74 -10.40 -6.44
CA GLU A 447 -22.38 -11.32 -7.54
C GLU A 447 -23.04 -11.01 -8.90
N ASP A 448 -24.01 -10.10 -8.91
CA ASP A 448 -24.77 -9.67 -10.08
C ASP A 448 -24.16 -8.47 -10.83
N ASP A 449 -23.06 -7.89 -10.33
CA ASP A 449 -22.41 -6.71 -10.93
C ASP A 449 -21.54 -7.01 -12.18
N GLY A 450 -21.25 -8.29 -12.44
CA GLY A 450 -20.41 -8.73 -13.55
C GLY A 450 -18.89 -8.56 -13.34
N SER A 451 -18.45 -8.15 -12.15
CA SER A 451 -17.03 -8.01 -11.79
C SER A 451 -16.35 -9.35 -11.52
N TRP A 452 -17.14 -10.39 -11.24
CA TRP A 452 -16.66 -11.71 -10.86
C TRP A 452 -16.26 -12.58 -12.04
N GLN A 453 -15.06 -13.16 -11.95
CA GLN A 453 -14.61 -14.27 -12.79
C GLN A 453 -14.68 -15.58 -12.03
N MET A 454 -15.15 -16.63 -12.70
CA MET A 454 -15.10 -18.00 -12.18
C MET A 454 -13.69 -18.57 -12.41
N LEU A 455 -13.04 -19.03 -11.35
CA LEU A 455 -11.71 -19.61 -11.41
C LEU A 455 -11.78 -21.13 -11.67
N PRO A 456 -10.72 -21.75 -12.24
CA PRO A 456 -10.61 -23.20 -12.39
C PRO A 456 -10.72 -23.98 -11.08
N SER A 457 -10.41 -23.35 -9.95
CA SER A 457 -10.57 -23.91 -8.60
C SER A 457 -12.03 -24.03 -8.15
N GLY A 458 -12.99 -23.45 -8.89
CA GLY A 458 -14.40 -23.35 -8.52
C GLY A 458 -14.75 -22.14 -7.63
N ARG A 459 -13.73 -21.37 -7.21
CA ARG A 459 -13.92 -20.10 -6.50
C ARG A 459 -14.20 -18.95 -7.48
N LYS A 460 -14.68 -17.83 -6.95
CA LYS A 460 -14.84 -16.58 -7.70
C LYS A 460 -13.78 -15.58 -7.25
N PHE A 461 -13.36 -14.71 -8.18
CA PHE A 461 -12.48 -13.59 -7.89
C PHE A 461 -13.00 -12.33 -8.58
N SER A 462 -12.82 -11.18 -7.96
CA SER A 462 -13.07 -9.85 -8.55
C SER A 462 -11.95 -8.91 -8.16
N HIS A 463 -11.62 -7.96 -9.03
CA HIS A 463 -10.63 -6.93 -8.71
C HIS A 463 -11.18 -5.93 -7.68
N ASP A 464 -12.50 -5.81 -7.58
CA ASP A 464 -13.20 -4.93 -6.62
C ASP A 464 -13.36 -5.59 -5.25
N TRP A 465 -13.46 -6.94 -5.23
CA TRP A 465 -13.85 -7.71 -4.04
C TRP A 465 -12.79 -8.71 -3.55
N GLY A 466 -11.70 -8.91 -4.29
CA GLY A 466 -10.79 -10.03 -4.09
C GLY A 466 -11.54 -11.36 -4.22
N TYR A 467 -11.35 -12.26 -3.24
CA TYR A 467 -12.14 -13.49 -3.10
C TYR A 467 -13.50 -13.28 -2.42
N GLY A 468 -13.78 -12.08 -1.91
CA GLY A 468 -15.01 -11.74 -1.22
C GLY A 468 -14.78 -11.15 0.17
N LYS A 469 -15.87 -11.02 0.94
CA LYS A 469 -15.82 -10.50 2.30
C LYS A 469 -15.19 -11.50 3.27
N VAL A 470 -14.48 -11.00 4.27
CA VAL A 470 -13.98 -11.80 5.38
C VAL A 470 -15.14 -12.42 6.18
N ASP A 471 -15.16 -13.74 6.30
CA ASP A 471 -15.99 -14.49 7.24
C ASP A 471 -15.12 -15.04 8.37
N THR A 472 -15.20 -14.40 9.53
CA THR A 472 -14.30 -14.69 10.65
C THR A 472 -14.58 -16.05 11.28
N TYR A 473 -15.84 -16.45 11.38
CA TYR A 473 -16.19 -17.76 11.93
C TYR A 473 -15.69 -18.88 11.03
N SER A 474 -15.99 -18.81 9.74
CA SER A 474 -15.56 -19.82 8.77
C SER A 474 -14.02 -19.95 8.74
N MET A 475 -13.31 -18.81 8.76
CA MET A 475 -11.85 -18.77 8.83
C MET A 475 -11.30 -19.46 10.09
N VAL A 476 -11.84 -19.14 11.27
CA VAL A 476 -11.39 -19.72 12.56
C VAL A 476 -11.74 -21.20 12.67
N GLN A 477 -12.89 -21.63 12.17
CA GLN A 477 -13.24 -23.06 12.17
C GLN A 477 -12.31 -23.85 11.25
N LEU A 478 -12.05 -23.37 10.04
CA LEU A 478 -11.11 -24.02 9.11
C LEU A 478 -9.69 -24.05 9.69
N ALA A 479 -9.27 -22.98 10.38
CA ALA A 479 -7.96 -22.89 11.01
C ALA A 479 -7.68 -24.03 12.00
N ARG A 480 -8.68 -24.50 12.76
CA ARG A 480 -8.52 -25.56 13.79
C ARG A 480 -7.96 -26.85 13.21
N ASP A 481 -8.45 -27.25 12.04
CA ASP A 481 -8.07 -28.51 11.37
C ASP A 481 -7.13 -28.29 10.19
N TRP A 482 -6.66 -27.06 9.98
CA TRP A 482 -5.86 -26.69 8.82
C TRP A 482 -4.55 -27.47 8.75
N LYS A 483 -4.12 -27.88 7.56
CA LYS A 483 -2.78 -28.47 7.39
C LYS A 483 -1.83 -27.38 6.92
N LEU A 484 -0.78 -27.11 7.72
CA LEU A 484 0.22 -26.09 7.37
C LEU A 484 0.79 -26.37 5.98
N VAL A 485 0.87 -25.33 5.16
CA VAL A 485 1.46 -25.40 3.83
C VAL A 485 2.97 -25.62 3.92
N LYS A 486 3.56 -26.28 2.92
CA LYS A 486 5.02 -26.42 2.82
C LYS A 486 5.70 -25.06 2.59
N PRO A 487 7.01 -24.94 2.88
CA PRO A 487 7.81 -23.75 2.57
C PRO A 487 7.60 -23.23 1.14
N GLN A 488 7.74 -21.92 0.97
CA GLN A 488 7.46 -21.23 -0.28
C GLN A 488 8.53 -21.55 -1.33
N ALA A 489 8.11 -21.99 -2.51
CA ALA A 489 8.92 -22.07 -3.72
C ALA A 489 8.59 -20.93 -4.67
N TRP A 490 9.52 -20.65 -5.57
CA TRP A 490 9.35 -19.64 -6.60
C TRP A 490 10.00 -20.07 -7.90
N PHE A 491 9.41 -19.64 -9.02
CA PHE A 491 9.96 -19.80 -10.35
C PHE A 491 9.96 -18.44 -11.03
N SER A 492 11.08 -18.06 -11.66
CA SER A 492 11.17 -16.85 -12.47
C SER A 492 11.44 -17.24 -13.91
N SER A 493 10.70 -16.64 -14.85
CA SER A 493 11.09 -16.67 -16.26
C SER A 493 12.40 -15.90 -16.46
N PRO A 494 13.14 -16.15 -17.57
CA PRO A 494 14.14 -15.20 -18.04
C PRO A 494 13.48 -13.84 -18.36
N TRP A 495 14.30 -12.81 -18.56
CA TRP A 495 13.80 -11.53 -19.07
C TRP A 495 13.45 -11.66 -20.54
N LEU A 496 12.27 -11.18 -20.89
CA LEU A 496 11.69 -11.30 -22.22
C LEU A 496 11.79 -9.95 -22.92
N ARG A 497 12.71 -9.83 -23.89
CA ARG A 497 12.89 -8.60 -24.66
C ARG A 497 11.78 -8.45 -25.70
N VAL A 498 11.23 -7.24 -25.75
CA VAL A 498 10.12 -6.87 -26.64
C VAL A 498 10.59 -5.78 -27.62
N HIS A 499 11.03 -4.62 -27.11
CA HIS A 499 11.45 -3.44 -27.90
C HIS A 499 10.47 -3.09 -29.04
N LYS A 500 9.20 -2.87 -28.69
CA LYS A 500 8.15 -2.49 -29.65
C LYS A 500 7.36 -1.29 -29.17
N THR A 501 7.04 -0.39 -30.11
CA THR A 501 6.09 0.70 -29.89
C THR A 501 4.72 0.15 -29.54
N ILE A 502 4.11 0.71 -28.51
CA ILE A 502 2.77 0.32 -28.06
C ILE A 502 1.74 0.99 -28.99
N PRO A 503 0.84 0.23 -29.63
CA PRO A 503 -0.19 0.81 -30.46
C PRO A 503 -1.27 1.48 -29.59
N GLN A 504 -1.79 2.61 -30.08
CA GLN A 504 -2.86 3.37 -29.41
C GLN A 504 -4.26 2.83 -29.73
N GLY A 505 -5.19 3.11 -28.82
CA GLY A 505 -6.62 2.94 -28.99
C GLY A 505 -7.06 1.48 -28.87
N ALA A 506 -7.68 0.95 -29.92
CA ALA A 506 -8.29 -0.38 -29.90
C ALA A 506 -7.30 -1.52 -30.17
N HIS A 507 -5.99 -1.29 -30.11
CA HIS A 507 -4.96 -2.31 -30.33
C HIS A 507 -4.00 -2.39 -29.14
N GLY A 508 -3.41 -3.57 -28.91
CA GLY A 508 -2.40 -3.79 -27.86
C GLY A 508 -1.32 -4.76 -28.33
N LEU A 509 -0.16 -4.72 -27.67
CA LEU A 509 0.91 -5.70 -27.85
C LEU A 509 0.63 -6.94 -27.02
N VAL A 510 0.82 -8.10 -27.62
CA VAL A 510 0.70 -9.41 -26.98
C VAL A 510 2.06 -10.07 -26.98
N THR A 511 2.46 -10.54 -25.80
CA THR A 511 3.67 -11.33 -25.60
C THR A 511 3.33 -12.54 -24.75
N GLN A 512 4.06 -13.64 -24.92
CA GLN A 512 3.76 -14.90 -24.24
C GLN A 512 5.01 -15.56 -23.69
N TYR A 513 4.86 -16.27 -22.58
CA TYR A 513 5.87 -17.17 -22.05
C TYR A 513 5.25 -18.52 -21.69
N ASN A 514 5.85 -19.61 -22.16
CA ASN A 514 5.35 -20.95 -21.93
C ASN A 514 6.07 -21.61 -20.74
N VAL A 515 5.34 -21.82 -19.65
CA VAL A 515 5.84 -22.52 -18.44
C VAL A 515 5.63 -24.02 -18.61
N THR A 516 6.69 -24.81 -18.48
CA THR A 516 6.66 -26.27 -18.62
C THR A 516 6.68 -26.95 -17.25
N GLU A 517 6.26 -28.23 -17.19
CA GLU A 517 6.40 -29.02 -15.96
C GLU A 517 7.87 -29.17 -15.51
N GLU A 518 8.82 -29.18 -16.45
CA GLU A 518 10.24 -29.30 -16.15
C GLU A 518 10.75 -28.05 -15.42
N HIS A 519 10.32 -26.86 -15.84
CA HIS A 519 10.63 -25.61 -15.15
C HIS A 519 10.18 -25.67 -13.68
N LEU A 520 8.95 -26.12 -13.43
CA LEU A 520 8.38 -26.20 -12.08
C LEU A 520 9.07 -27.26 -11.22
N LYS A 521 9.35 -28.44 -11.79
CA LYS A 521 10.09 -29.50 -11.09
C LYS A 521 11.51 -29.04 -10.74
N GLY A 522 12.19 -28.35 -11.65
CA GLY A 522 13.51 -27.76 -11.42
C GLY A 522 13.50 -26.69 -10.32
N ALA A 523 12.41 -25.94 -10.19
CA ALA A 523 12.19 -24.93 -9.16
C ALA A 523 11.59 -25.47 -7.85
N ASN A 524 11.44 -26.79 -7.70
CA ASN A 524 10.76 -27.42 -6.55
C ASN A 524 9.34 -26.87 -6.33
N PHE A 525 8.62 -26.47 -7.39
CA PHE A 525 7.34 -25.75 -7.32
C PHE A 525 6.15 -26.71 -7.48
N ALA A 526 5.21 -26.69 -6.54
CA ALA A 526 4.05 -27.59 -6.51
C ALA A 526 2.72 -26.92 -6.81
N ARG A 527 2.41 -25.80 -6.16
CA ARG A 527 1.07 -25.19 -6.17
C ARG A 527 1.16 -23.67 -6.17
N LEU A 528 0.42 -23.01 -7.04
CA LEU A 528 0.48 -21.56 -7.25
C LEU A 528 -0.28 -20.80 -6.15
N GLU A 529 0.30 -19.70 -5.69
CA GLU A 529 -0.28 -18.76 -4.72
C GLU A 529 -0.34 -17.35 -5.35
N HIS A 530 0.82 -16.72 -5.56
CA HIS A 530 0.93 -15.37 -6.14
C HIS A 530 1.61 -15.40 -7.51
N VAL A 531 1.27 -14.43 -8.35
CA VAL A 531 1.96 -14.16 -9.61
C VAL A 531 2.40 -12.70 -9.62
N THR A 532 3.67 -12.46 -9.92
CA THR A 532 4.21 -11.11 -10.07
C THR A 532 4.77 -10.92 -11.47
N VAL A 533 4.56 -9.73 -12.04
CA VAL A 533 5.09 -9.35 -13.35
C VAL A 533 5.92 -8.08 -13.20
N THR A 534 7.22 -8.19 -13.40
CA THR A 534 8.12 -7.04 -13.45
C THR A 534 8.29 -6.60 -14.90
N MET A 535 8.16 -5.30 -15.19
CA MET A 535 8.24 -4.80 -16.57
C MET A 535 8.85 -3.41 -16.68
N ASN A 536 9.45 -3.17 -17.85
CA ASN A 536 9.97 -1.89 -18.28
C ASN A 536 9.21 -1.38 -19.50
N VAL A 537 8.61 -0.20 -19.34
CA VAL A 537 7.84 0.48 -20.38
C VAL A 537 8.23 1.95 -20.36
N ASN A 538 8.67 2.50 -21.48
CA ASN A 538 8.81 3.94 -21.64
C ASN A 538 7.50 4.50 -22.18
N HIS A 539 6.98 5.58 -21.59
CA HIS A 539 5.79 6.27 -22.10
C HIS A 539 5.85 7.75 -21.77
N THR A 540 5.33 8.61 -22.65
CA THR A 540 5.28 10.06 -22.41
C THR A 540 4.08 10.50 -21.56
N CYS A 541 3.16 9.59 -21.24
CA CYS A 541 2.05 9.76 -20.30
C CYS A 541 1.65 8.40 -19.69
N ARG A 542 2.14 8.08 -18.49
CA ARG A 542 1.95 6.75 -17.88
C ARG A 542 0.49 6.34 -17.73
N GLY A 543 -0.39 7.29 -17.42
CA GLY A 543 -1.81 7.05 -17.17
C GLY A 543 -2.60 6.53 -18.36
N ASP A 544 -2.06 6.58 -19.57
CA ASP A 544 -2.75 6.07 -20.78
C ASP A 544 -2.62 4.54 -20.91
N LEU A 545 -1.66 3.94 -20.19
CA LEU A 545 -1.35 2.51 -20.23
C LEU A 545 -2.37 1.66 -19.48
N SER A 546 -2.60 0.45 -19.99
CA SER A 546 -3.28 -0.64 -19.28
C SER A 546 -2.61 -1.97 -19.60
N VAL A 547 -2.52 -2.84 -18.60
CA VAL A 547 -1.85 -4.14 -18.71
C VAL A 547 -2.74 -5.25 -18.18
N GLU A 548 -2.88 -6.31 -18.98
CA GLU A 548 -3.59 -7.54 -18.63
C GLU A 548 -2.63 -8.73 -18.66
N LEU A 549 -2.71 -9.60 -17.66
CA LEU A 549 -2.10 -10.92 -17.67
C LEU A 549 -3.20 -11.99 -17.78
N ARG A 550 -2.99 -12.98 -18.65
CA ARG A 550 -3.88 -14.14 -18.78
C ARG A 550 -3.13 -15.42 -18.46
N SER A 551 -3.70 -16.21 -17.55
CA SER A 551 -3.17 -17.54 -17.19
C SER A 551 -3.41 -18.56 -18.31
N PRO A 552 -2.74 -19.72 -18.29
CA PRO A 552 -3.01 -20.81 -19.22
C PRO A 552 -4.46 -21.30 -19.20
N ALA A 553 -5.17 -21.14 -18.09
CA ALA A 553 -6.58 -21.50 -17.95
C ALA A 553 -7.55 -20.39 -18.42
N GLY A 554 -7.03 -19.25 -18.85
CA GLY A 554 -7.81 -18.11 -19.35
C GLY A 554 -8.27 -17.12 -18.27
N VAL A 555 -7.86 -17.28 -17.01
CA VAL A 555 -8.12 -16.31 -15.93
C VAL A 555 -7.40 -15.02 -16.23
N THR A 556 -8.08 -13.89 -16.07
CA THR A 556 -7.52 -12.57 -16.44
C THR A 556 -7.26 -11.73 -15.20
N SER A 557 -6.04 -11.24 -15.08
CA SER A 557 -5.63 -10.23 -14.09
C SER A 557 -5.41 -8.90 -14.78
N VAL A 558 -6.16 -7.88 -14.38
CA VAL A 558 -5.93 -6.49 -14.80
C VAL A 558 -4.87 -5.93 -13.87
N LEU A 559 -3.62 -5.96 -14.33
CA LEU A 559 -2.45 -5.55 -13.57
C LEU A 559 -2.39 -4.03 -13.44
N SER A 560 -2.71 -3.31 -14.52
CA SER A 560 -2.84 -1.86 -14.51
C SER A 560 -4.02 -1.38 -15.34
N VAL A 561 -4.59 -0.25 -14.90
CA VAL A 561 -5.70 0.44 -15.55
C VAL A 561 -5.27 1.82 -16.01
N THR A 562 -6.00 2.37 -16.98
CA THR A 562 -5.88 3.76 -17.38
C THR A 562 -6.16 4.68 -16.19
N ARG A 563 -5.21 5.52 -15.82
CA ARG A 563 -5.34 6.51 -14.73
C ARG A 563 -5.34 7.92 -15.29
N LYS A 564 -6.53 8.51 -15.37
CA LYS A 564 -6.79 9.77 -16.09
C LYS A 564 -5.88 10.93 -15.65
N ASP A 565 -5.52 10.99 -14.37
CA ASP A 565 -4.78 12.10 -13.76
C ASP A 565 -3.26 11.85 -13.77
N ASP A 566 -2.81 10.62 -14.02
CA ASP A 566 -1.39 10.26 -14.11
C ASP A 566 -0.76 10.74 -15.42
N LYS A 567 -0.17 11.94 -15.39
CA LYS A 567 0.53 12.58 -16.52
C LYS A 567 2.04 12.44 -16.47
N ALA A 568 2.57 11.48 -15.70
CA ALA A 568 4.01 11.27 -15.60
C ALA A 568 4.61 10.94 -16.97
N LYS A 569 5.71 11.62 -17.33
CA LYS A 569 6.46 11.41 -18.59
C LYS A 569 7.49 10.28 -18.47
N VAL A 570 7.15 9.27 -17.69
CA VAL A 570 7.92 8.06 -17.45
C VAL A 570 6.91 6.93 -17.38
N GLY A 571 7.20 5.77 -17.98
CA GLY A 571 6.29 4.63 -17.88
C GLY A 571 6.59 3.80 -16.62
N TYR A 572 6.82 2.51 -16.83
CA TYR A 572 7.17 1.56 -15.77
C TYR A 572 8.67 1.33 -15.78
N VAL A 573 9.32 1.49 -14.63
CA VAL A 573 10.76 1.29 -14.45
C VAL A 573 10.95 0.26 -13.35
N ASP A 574 11.31 -0.96 -13.73
CA ASP A 574 11.40 -2.14 -12.87
C ASP A 574 10.19 -2.30 -11.92
N TRP A 575 9.01 -1.89 -12.41
CA TRP A 575 7.79 -1.94 -11.62
C TRP A 575 7.27 -3.38 -11.62
N THR A 576 6.94 -3.87 -10.43
CA THR A 576 6.40 -5.21 -10.23
C THR A 576 4.92 -5.12 -9.88
N PHE A 577 4.06 -5.58 -10.79
CA PHE A 577 2.65 -5.80 -10.51
C PHE A 577 2.43 -7.18 -9.87
N MET A 578 1.33 -7.35 -9.14
CA MET A 578 1.00 -8.60 -8.47
C MET A 578 -0.45 -9.02 -8.71
N SER A 579 -0.70 -10.32 -8.77
CA SER A 579 -2.03 -10.91 -8.79
C SER A 579 -2.15 -12.11 -7.85
N VAL A 580 -3.25 -12.14 -7.10
CA VAL A 580 -3.71 -13.31 -6.34
C VAL A 580 -4.83 -14.06 -7.05
N ALA A 581 -5.33 -13.59 -8.21
CA ALA A 581 -6.43 -14.23 -8.93
C ALA A 581 -6.13 -15.68 -9.35
N HIS A 582 -4.85 -16.02 -9.43
CA HIS A 582 -4.34 -17.30 -9.94
C HIS A 582 -4.12 -18.37 -8.88
N TRP A 583 -4.57 -18.14 -7.65
CA TRP A 583 -4.36 -19.05 -6.54
C TRP A 583 -4.94 -20.45 -6.80
N ASP A 584 -4.13 -21.48 -6.55
CA ASP A 584 -4.36 -22.90 -6.84
C ASP A 584 -4.55 -23.27 -8.33
N GLU A 585 -4.34 -22.36 -9.28
CA GLU A 585 -4.32 -22.73 -10.71
C GLU A 585 -3.09 -23.60 -11.05
N SER A 586 -3.21 -24.43 -12.09
CA SER A 586 -2.03 -25.05 -12.71
C SER A 586 -1.28 -23.99 -13.52
N PRO A 587 -0.01 -23.69 -13.20
CA PRO A 587 0.75 -22.67 -13.92
C PRO A 587 1.32 -23.17 -15.26
N VAL A 588 1.14 -24.44 -15.61
CA VAL A 588 1.70 -25.03 -16.84
C VAL A 588 0.95 -24.55 -18.07
N GLY A 589 1.68 -24.01 -19.03
CA GLY A 589 1.17 -23.52 -20.31
C GLY A 589 1.56 -22.07 -20.59
N ALA A 590 0.86 -21.46 -21.54
CA ALA A 590 1.16 -20.11 -22.02
C ALA A 590 0.57 -19.02 -21.10
N TRP A 591 1.45 -18.23 -20.49
CA TRP A 591 1.11 -16.98 -19.84
C TRP A 591 1.17 -15.85 -20.86
N THR A 592 0.06 -15.12 -21.01
CA THR A 592 -0.07 -14.07 -22.02
C THR A 592 -0.14 -12.70 -21.37
N LEU A 593 0.80 -11.82 -21.70
CA LEU A 593 0.81 -10.42 -21.26
C LEU A 593 0.34 -9.52 -22.41
N ILE A 594 -0.61 -8.64 -22.12
CA ILE A 594 -1.19 -7.70 -23.07
C ILE A 594 -0.96 -6.28 -22.56
N VAL A 595 -0.17 -5.49 -23.29
CA VAL A 595 0.11 -4.08 -22.97
C VAL A 595 -0.61 -3.19 -23.98
N LYS A 596 -1.37 -2.22 -23.49
CA LYS A 596 -2.25 -1.35 -24.29
C LYS A 596 -1.95 0.10 -23.97
N ASP A 597 -1.95 0.94 -24.99
CA ASP A 597 -2.17 2.37 -24.83
C ASP A 597 -3.63 2.65 -25.20
N THR A 598 -4.44 2.94 -24.18
CA THR A 598 -5.90 2.97 -24.30
C THR A 598 -6.43 4.30 -24.84
N ILE A 599 -5.60 5.34 -24.88
CA ILE A 599 -6.00 6.70 -25.26
C ILE A 599 -5.36 7.06 -26.59
N THR A 600 -6.15 7.58 -27.53
CA THR A 600 -5.60 8.10 -28.79
C THR A 600 -5.26 9.58 -28.65
N ASN A 601 -3.97 9.90 -28.50
CA ASN A 601 -3.46 11.25 -28.27
C ASN A 601 -2.01 11.41 -28.79
N GLU A 602 -1.35 12.52 -28.45
CA GLU A 602 0.04 12.81 -28.80
C GLU A 602 1.09 12.01 -28.01
N HIS A 603 0.67 11.29 -26.97
CA HIS A 603 1.55 10.48 -26.13
C HIS A 603 1.81 9.11 -26.75
N PHE A 604 2.98 8.55 -26.50
CA PHE A 604 3.41 7.30 -27.08
C PHE A 604 4.44 6.65 -26.17
N GLY A 605 4.67 5.35 -26.39
CA GLY A 605 5.66 4.62 -25.66
C GLY A 605 6.13 3.34 -26.32
N GLU A 606 7.12 2.73 -25.69
CA GLU A 606 7.79 1.52 -26.11
C GLU A 606 7.77 0.51 -24.95
N PHE A 607 7.33 -0.70 -25.25
CA PHE A 607 7.45 -1.83 -24.34
C PHE A 607 8.83 -2.46 -24.50
N ILE A 608 9.66 -2.39 -23.46
CA ILE A 608 11.08 -2.75 -23.49
C ILE A 608 11.23 -4.24 -23.20
N ASP A 609 10.89 -4.65 -21.97
CA ASP A 609 11.01 -6.03 -21.51
C ASP A 609 10.11 -6.30 -20.30
N TRP A 610 9.95 -7.59 -19.99
CA TRP A 610 9.24 -8.04 -18.81
C TRP A 610 9.71 -9.42 -18.35
N ARG A 611 9.30 -9.82 -17.15
CA ARG A 611 9.41 -11.17 -16.64
C ARG A 611 8.20 -11.54 -15.79
N VAL A 612 7.87 -12.82 -15.75
CA VAL A 612 6.88 -13.38 -14.82
C VAL A 612 7.58 -14.18 -13.74
N LYS A 613 7.14 -14.00 -12.50
CA LYS A 613 7.58 -14.80 -11.35
C LYS A 613 6.35 -15.41 -10.67
N LEU A 614 6.41 -16.71 -10.48
CA LEU A 614 5.39 -17.52 -9.86
C LEU A 614 5.85 -17.83 -8.44
N TRP A 615 4.94 -17.68 -7.47
CA TRP A 615 5.18 -17.93 -6.06
C TRP A 615 4.18 -18.95 -5.56
N GLY A 616 4.62 -19.86 -4.69
CA GLY A 616 3.75 -20.96 -4.33
C GLY A 616 4.33 -21.93 -3.32
N GLU A 617 3.64 -23.03 -3.13
CA GLU A 617 4.05 -24.11 -2.25
C GLU A 617 5.13 -24.98 -2.92
N SER A 618 6.14 -25.38 -2.16
CA SER A 618 7.19 -26.30 -2.63
C SER A 618 6.71 -27.75 -2.79
N ILE A 619 7.38 -28.55 -3.64
CA ILE A 619 7.15 -30.01 -3.73
C ILE A 619 7.70 -30.67 -2.45
N ASP A 620 8.97 -30.42 -2.14
CA ASP A 620 9.67 -30.92 -0.97
C ASP A 620 10.19 -29.77 -0.11
N GLY A 621 9.52 -29.54 1.03
CA GLY A 621 9.85 -28.47 1.96
C GLY A 621 11.24 -28.58 2.60
N SER A 622 11.80 -29.80 2.68
CA SER A 622 13.12 -30.01 3.30
C SER A 622 14.29 -29.50 2.46
N LYS A 623 14.04 -29.28 1.17
CA LYS A 623 15.05 -28.80 0.19
C LYS A 623 14.88 -27.33 -0.16
N GLN A 624 13.82 -26.68 0.33
CA GLN A 624 13.50 -25.33 -0.04
C GLN A 624 14.31 -24.33 0.82
N PRO A 625 15.23 -23.55 0.24
CA PRO A 625 15.92 -22.51 0.98
C PRO A 625 14.97 -21.35 1.29
N LEU A 626 15.36 -20.49 2.23
CA LEU A 626 14.71 -19.19 2.40
C LEU A 626 14.88 -18.34 1.13
N HIS A 627 13.87 -17.52 0.83
CA HIS A 627 13.96 -16.57 -0.27
C HIS A 627 15.08 -15.55 0.02
N PRO A 628 16.02 -15.31 -0.90
CA PRO A 628 17.07 -14.32 -0.66
C PRO A 628 16.48 -12.93 -0.39
N LEU A 629 17.11 -12.19 0.52
CA LEU A 629 16.74 -10.79 0.73
C LEU A 629 16.84 -10.02 -0.60
N PRO A 630 15.91 -9.09 -0.88
CA PRO A 630 15.94 -8.27 -2.09
C PRO A 630 17.32 -7.60 -2.28
N ASP A 631 17.84 -7.65 -3.52
CA ASP A 631 19.05 -6.95 -3.94
C ASP A 631 18.68 -5.92 -5.01
N ALA A 632 19.44 -4.83 -5.10
CA ALA A 632 19.29 -3.78 -6.12
C ALA A 632 19.57 -4.28 -7.56
N HIS A 633 19.90 -5.56 -7.69
CA HIS A 633 20.29 -6.24 -8.92
C HIS A 633 19.52 -7.56 -9.11
N GLU A 634 18.41 -7.78 -8.39
CA GLU A 634 17.53 -8.95 -8.64
C GLU A 634 17.00 -8.98 -10.09
N ASP A 635 17.21 -7.91 -10.85
CA ASP A 635 16.81 -7.74 -12.25
C ASP A 635 17.97 -7.91 -13.25
N ASP A 636 19.23 -8.03 -12.80
CA ASP A 636 20.41 -8.24 -13.67
C ASP A 636 20.50 -9.73 -14.11
N HIS A 637 19.76 -10.12 -15.15
CA HIS A 637 19.61 -11.53 -15.56
C HIS A 637 19.71 -11.74 -17.08
N PRO A 638 19.95 -12.98 -17.54
CA PRO A 638 19.97 -13.29 -18.97
C PRO A 638 18.63 -12.99 -19.65
N TYR A 639 18.73 -12.52 -20.89
CA TYR A 639 17.60 -12.14 -21.71
C TYR A 639 17.32 -13.19 -22.78
N GLU A 640 16.04 -13.37 -23.09
CA GLU A 640 15.54 -14.13 -24.24
C GLU A 640 14.68 -13.21 -25.13
N GLU A 641 14.73 -13.44 -26.44
CA GLU A 641 13.85 -12.76 -27.40
C GLU A 641 12.49 -13.44 -27.42
N VAL A 642 11.41 -12.65 -27.54
CA VAL A 642 10.03 -13.16 -27.58
C VAL A 642 9.32 -12.74 -28.84
N GLU A 643 8.47 -13.63 -29.36
CA GLU A 643 7.56 -13.30 -30.45
C GLU A 643 6.48 -12.31 -29.97
N VAL A 644 6.42 -11.16 -30.63
CA VAL A 644 5.46 -10.10 -30.34
C VAL A 644 4.39 -10.08 -31.42
N ALA A 645 3.12 -10.14 -31.00
CA ALA A 645 1.97 -10.00 -31.89
C ALA A 645 1.12 -8.78 -31.52
N THR A 646 0.35 -8.25 -32.46
CA THR A 646 -0.65 -7.19 -32.19
C THR A 646 -2.03 -7.83 -32.07
N THR A 647 -2.80 -7.45 -31.05
CA THR A 647 -4.22 -7.84 -30.92
C THR A 647 -5.12 -6.62 -30.93
N THR A 648 -6.39 -6.79 -31.29
CA THR A 648 -7.43 -5.82 -30.95
C THR A 648 -7.79 -5.93 -29.47
N VAL A 649 -7.96 -4.78 -28.83
CA VAL A 649 -8.47 -4.63 -27.47
C VAL A 649 -9.95 -4.97 -27.50
N GLY A 650 -10.30 -6.18 -27.11
CA GLY A 650 -11.66 -6.44 -26.62
C GLY A 650 -11.86 -5.67 -25.33
N ALA A 651 -13.07 -5.14 -25.10
CA ALA A 651 -13.47 -4.76 -23.75
C ALA A 651 -13.20 -5.95 -22.83
N ALA A 652 -12.59 -5.70 -21.66
CA ALA A 652 -12.38 -6.74 -20.66
C ALA A 652 -13.69 -7.55 -20.47
N PRO A 653 -13.64 -8.89 -20.47
CA PRO A 653 -14.86 -9.67 -20.39
C PRO A 653 -15.51 -9.47 -19.02
N LEU A 654 -16.55 -8.63 -18.95
CA LEU A 654 -17.46 -8.50 -17.80
C LEU A 654 -18.48 -9.66 -17.72
N LYS A 655 -18.38 -10.66 -18.59
CA LYS A 655 -19.39 -11.73 -18.70
C LYS A 655 -18.76 -13.06 -19.09
N THR A 656 -18.42 -13.87 -18.08
CA THR A 656 -18.42 -15.33 -18.26
C THR A 656 -19.85 -15.82 -18.08
N ASN A 657 -20.41 -16.47 -19.10
CA ASN A 657 -21.65 -17.22 -18.93
C ASN A 657 -21.42 -18.37 -17.94
N PRO A 658 -22.31 -18.59 -16.95
CA PRO A 658 -22.11 -19.64 -15.96
C PRO A 658 -22.19 -21.03 -16.61
N PRO A 659 -21.36 -22.00 -16.17
CA PRO A 659 -21.63 -23.40 -16.41
C PRO A 659 -22.93 -23.81 -15.71
N SER A 660 -23.74 -24.62 -16.39
CA SER A 660 -25.03 -25.10 -15.90
C SER A 660 -24.90 -26.04 -14.69
N ASN A 661 -25.63 -25.69 -13.63
CA ASN A 661 -26.08 -26.49 -12.47
C ASN A 661 -25.05 -27.30 -11.69
N LEU A 662 -24.82 -26.89 -10.44
CA LEU A 662 -24.59 -27.75 -9.29
C LEU A 662 -25.32 -27.12 -8.08
N ASP A 663 -26.34 -27.82 -7.59
CA ASP A 663 -27.00 -27.57 -6.31
C ASP A 663 -26.01 -27.88 -5.16
N ASP A 664 -25.79 -26.95 -4.23
CA ASP A 664 -25.45 -27.30 -2.85
C ASP A 664 -25.67 -26.09 -1.91
N HIS A 665 -26.73 -26.16 -1.12
CA HIS A 665 -26.98 -25.25 0.00
C HIS A 665 -26.41 -25.88 1.27
N HIS A 666 -25.54 -25.17 1.98
CA HIS A 666 -25.17 -25.52 3.35
C HIS A 666 -26.13 -24.85 4.36
N ASP A 667 -26.86 -25.69 5.08
CA ASP A 667 -27.89 -25.37 6.06
C ASP A 667 -27.38 -24.73 7.36
N ARG A 668 -28.16 -23.77 7.87
CA ARG A 668 -28.20 -23.31 9.27
C ARG A 668 -29.33 -24.07 10.00
N PRO A 669 -29.18 -24.56 11.24
CA PRO A 669 -30.14 -25.50 11.82
C PRO A 669 -31.37 -24.80 12.42
N ILE A 670 -32.57 -25.04 11.87
CA ILE A 670 -33.84 -24.82 12.58
C ILE A 670 -34.91 -25.86 12.16
N ASN A 671 -35.62 -26.41 13.17
CA ASN A 671 -36.61 -27.50 13.10
C ASN A 671 -37.82 -27.28 12.15
N GLU A 672 -38.26 -28.39 11.54
CA GLU A 672 -39.35 -28.54 10.55
C GLU A 672 -40.80 -28.51 11.10
N LYS A 673 -41.76 -28.09 10.23
CA LYS A 673 -42.94 -28.83 9.67
C LYS A 673 -44.16 -27.92 9.35
N PRO A 674 -45.14 -28.34 8.52
CA PRO A 674 -45.06 -29.09 7.25
C PRO A 674 -45.91 -28.48 6.09
N THR A 675 -45.58 -28.98 4.90
CA THR A 675 -46.06 -28.77 3.53
C THR A 675 -47.59 -28.92 3.28
N GLN A 676 -48.11 -28.17 2.28
CA GLN A 676 -49.19 -28.63 1.40
C GLN A 676 -48.89 -28.33 -0.08
N LEU A 677 -49.22 -29.34 -0.92
CA LEU A 677 -49.08 -29.50 -2.37
C LEU A 677 -49.87 -28.45 -3.18
N ALA A 678 -49.28 -27.86 -4.23
CA ALA A 678 -49.34 -28.22 -5.66
C ALA A 678 -50.65 -27.84 -6.40
N ASP A 679 -50.54 -27.06 -7.47
CA ASP A 679 -51.00 -27.44 -8.83
C ASP A 679 -50.69 -26.39 -9.91
N ALA A 680 -50.58 -26.88 -11.15
CA ALA A 680 -49.98 -26.24 -12.32
C ALA A 680 -50.98 -25.80 -13.41
N ALA A 681 -50.48 -24.92 -14.30
CA ALA A 681 -50.68 -24.86 -15.77
C ALA A 681 -51.93 -24.20 -16.44
N THR A 682 -51.70 -22.99 -17.00
CA THR A 682 -51.89 -22.47 -18.41
C THR A 682 -53.27 -22.51 -19.15
N PRO A 683 -53.45 -21.89 -20.36
CA PRO A 683 -53.04 -20.57 -20.93
C PRO A 683 -54.18 -19.80 -21.67
N THR A 684 -53.94 -18.54 -22.11
CA THR A 684 -54.61 -17.97 -23.31
C THR A 684 -53.76 -16.90 -24.01
N ALA A 685 -53.86 -16.83 -25.34
CA ALA A 685 -53.04 -16.07 -26.28
C ALA A 685 -53.84 -15.03 -27.10
N SER A 686 -53.10 -14.28 -27.95
CA SER A 686 -53.46 -13.40 -29.10
C SER A 686 -53.74 -11.92 -28.79
N GLY A 687 -53.26 -10.93 -29.57
CA GLY A 687 -52.53 -10.93 -30.83
C GLY A 687 -52.07 -9.51 -31.27
N ASP A 688 -51.18 -9.48 -32.26
CA ASP A 688 -50.53 -8.35 -32.97
C ASP A 688 -51.42 -7.78 -34.11
N PRO A 689 -51.14 -6.62 -34.80
CA PRO A 689 -49.98 -6.49 -35.72
C PRO A 689 -49.37 -5.08 -36.03
N ALA A 690 -48.09 -5.11 -36.46
CA ALA A 690 -47.33 -4.38 -37.52
C ALA A 690 -47.74 -2.95 -37.99
N THR A 691 -46.85 -2.01 -38.39
CA THR A 691 -45.98 -2.05 -39.60
C THR A 691 -44.99 -0.84 -39.68
N ALA A 692 -43.88 -1.04 -40.42
CA ALA A 692 -42.75 -0.20 -40.93
C ALA A 692 -43.01 1.30 -41.26
N SER A 693 -42.06 2.22 -41.54
CA SER A 693 -40.78 2.18 -42.29
C SER A 693 -40.07 3.57 -42.24
N SER A 694 -38.88 3.66 -42.84
CA SER A 694 -37.79 4.64 -42.70
C SER A 694 -37.70 5.84 -43.70
N THR A 695 -36.79 6.77 -43.36
CA THR A 695 -35.77 7.49 -44.17
C THR A 695 -35.96 8.88 -44.84
N SER A 696 -34.87 9.68 -44.68
CA SER A 696 -34.34 10.86 -45.44
C SER A 696 -34.98 12.23 -45.17
N SER A 697 -34.29 13.39 -45.19
CA SER A 697 -33.13 13.87 -45.97
C SER A 697 -32.45 15.12 -45.34
N ALA A 698 -31.24 15.45 -45.83
CA ALA A 698 -30.30 16.47 -45.35
C ALA A 698 -30.32 17.85 -46.09
N ALA A 699 -29.46 18.78 -45.61
CA ALA A 699 -28.91 20.05 -46.18
C ALA A 699 -29.80 21.31 -46.09
N ALA A 700 -29.45 22.47 -45.48
CA ALA A 700 -28.24 23.33 -45.39
C ALA A 700 -28.17 24.43 -46.48
N ASP A 701 -28.22 25.72 -46.08
CA ASP A 701 -27.44 26.84 -46.66
C ASP A 701 -27.55 28.19 -45.89
N ASN A 702 -26.44 28.57 -45.25
CA ASN A 702 -25.60 29.79 -45.31
C ASN A 702 -26.12 31.27 -45.24
N ASN A 703 -25.63 31.95 -44.17
CA ASN A 703 -24.92 33.25 -44.02
C ASN A 703 -25.48 34.62 -44.49
N TYR A 704 -25.47 35.64 -43.61
CA TYR A 704 -24.34 36.60 -43.44
C TYR A 704 -24.59 37.72 -42.37
N LEU A 705 -23.53 38.04 -41.59
CA LEU A 705 -23.17 39.27 -40.85
C LEU A 705 -23.71 39.59 -39.41
N SER A 706 -22.94 39.10 -38.44
CA SER A 706 -22.27 39.81 -37.31
C SER A 706 -22.97 40.92 -36.49
N SER A 707 -23.23 40.62 -35.21
CA SER A 707 -23.07 41.57 -34.10
C SER A 707 -22.38 40.87 -32.91
N TYR A 708 -21.27 41.45 -32.45
CA TYR A 708 -20.55 41.01 -31.25
C TYR A 708 -21.34 41.44 -30.02
N LEU A 709 -22.11 40.53 -29.41
CA LEU A 709 -22.52 40.43 -27.99
C LEU A 709 -23.79 39.54 -27.90
N PRO A 710 -23.86 38.56 -26.98
CA PRO A 710 -25.02 37.66 -26.91
C PRO A 710 -26.26 38.41 -26.41
N SER A 711 -27.28 38.55 -27.26
CA SER A 711 -28.60 38.98 -26.83
C SER A 711 -29.38 37.78 -26.30
N PHE A 712 -29.38 37.61 -24.98
CA PHE A 712 -30.41 36.78 -24.35
C PHE A 712 -31.75 37.48 -24.62
N GLY A 713 -32.71 36.76 -25.21
CA GLY A 713 -34.04 37.25 -25.59
C GLY A 713 -34.93 37.64 -24.40
N ALA A 714 -34.41 38.46 -23.50
CA ALA A 714 -35.03 38.92 -22.27
C ALA A 714 -35.33 40.43 -22.37
N SER A 715 -36.37 40.88 -21.68
CA SER A 715 -36.82 42.27 -21.72
C SER A 715 -35.71 43.25 -21.29
N LYS A 716 -35.77 44.51 -21.75
CA LYS A 716 -34.81 45.57 -21.37
C LYS A 716 -34.63 45.72 -19.84
N ARG A 717 -35.66 45.39 -19.04
CA ARG A 717 -35.57 45.40 -17.57
C ARG A 717 -34.76 44.22 -17.03
N THR A 718 -34.89 43.04 -17.64
CA THR A 718 -34.17 41.82 -17.24
C THR A 718 -32.69 41.90 -17.57
N GLN A 719 -32.33 42.51 -18.70
CA GLN A 719 -30.95 42.72 -19.10
C GLN A 719 -30.19 43.63 -18.12
N VAL A 720 -30.85 44.67 -17.60
CA VAL A 720 -30.28 45.56 -16.57
C VAL A 720 -29.97 44.79 -15.29
N TRP A 721 -30.85 43.88 -14.86
CA TRP A 721 -30.60 43.04 -13.70
C TRP A 721 -29.44 42.06 -13.93
N ILE A 722 -29.35 41.42 -15.09
CA ILE A 722 -28.26 40.48 -15.41
C ILE A 722 -26.90 41.20 -15.36
N TYR A 723 -26.78 42.38 -15.96
CA TYR A 723 -25.53 43.15 -15.92
C TYR A 723 -25.22 43.71 -14.53
N ALA A 724 -26.24 44.09 -13.73
CA ALA A 724 -26.05 44.49 -12.35
C ALA A 724 -25.55 43.34 -11.46
N SER A 725 -26.07 42.12 -11.66
CA SER A 725 -25.62 40.92 -10.96
C SER A 725 -24.18 40.57 -11.32
N LEU A 726 -23.82 40.62 -12.61
CA LEU A 726 -22.46 40.39 -13.08
C LEU A 726 -21.48 41.41 -12.49
N ALA A 727 -21.86 42.68 -12.41
CA ALA A 727 -21.05 43.71 -11.76
C ALA A 727 -20.83 43.44 -10.27
N MET A 728 -21.87 42.98 -9.54
CA MET A 728 -21.75 42.60 -8.13
C MET A 728 -20.84 41.39 -7.92
N ILE A 729 -20.91 40.39 -8.81
CA ILE A 729 -20.04 39.21 -8.78
C ILE A 729 -18.58 39.61 -8.98
N VAL A 730 -18.29 40.51 -9.93
CA VAL A 730 -16.94 41.02 -10.16
C VAL A 730 -16.40 41.78 -8.94
N VAL A 731 -17.23 42.62 -8.30
CA VAL A 731 -16.85 43.31 -7.06
C VAL A 731 -16.57 42.32 -5.92
N PHE A 732 -17.36 41.26 -5.81
CA PHE A 732 -17.13 40.19 -4.82
C PHE A 732 -15.78 39.49 -5.03
N PHE A 733 -15.43 39.12 -6.28
CA PHE A 733 -14.15 38.47 -6.58
C PHE A 733 -12.95 39.40 -6.38
N ILE A 734 -13.09 40.70 -6.68
CA ILE A 734 -12.06 41.70 -6.36
C ILE A 734 -11.86 41.80 -4.83
N GLY A 735 -12.96 41.82 -4.07
CA GLY A 735 -12.90 41.80 -2.59
C GLY A 735 -12.22 40.55 -2.05
N LEU A 736 -12.50 39.38 -2.62
CA LEU A 736 -11.87 38.10 -2.27
C LEU A 736 -10.37 38.11 -2.57
N GLY A 737 -9.98 38.64 -3.72
CA GLY A 737 -8.57 38.80 -4.11
C GLY A 737 -7.81 39.72 -3.16
N VAL A 738 -8.40 40.86 -2.79
CA VAL A 738 -7.82 41.78 -1.79
C VAL A 738 -7.71 41.11 -0.42
N TYR A 739 -8.71 40.35 0.00
CA TYR A 739 -8.69 39.59 1.26
C TYR A 739 -7.53 38.57 1.30
N PHE A 740 -7.35 37.79 0.24
CA PHE A 740 -6.24 36.84 0.15
C PHE A 740 -4.87 37.52 0.08
N GLN A 741 -4.76 38.67 -0.59
CA GLN A 741 -3.54 39.46 -0.63
C GLN A 741 -3.19 40.01 0.78
N LEU A 742 -4.18 40.48 1.54
CA LEU A 742 -4.00 40.94 2.92
C LEU A 742 -3.67 39.79 3.88
N GLN A 743 -4.29 38.61 3.73
CA GLN A 743 -3.92 37.38 4.45
C GLN A 743 -2.49 36.94 4.15
N ARG A 744 -2.05 37.04 2.88
CA ARG A 744 -0.68 36.72 2.47
C ARG A 744 0.34 37.71 3.06
N ILE A 745 0.00 39.00 3.10
CA ILE A 745 0.83 40.03 3.75
C ILE A 745 0.86 39.82 5.27
N LYS A 746 -0.25 39.41 5.89
CA LYS A 746 -0.31 39.10 7.33
C LYS A 746 0.51 37.86 7.67
N ARG A 747 0.41 36.78 6.90
CA ARG A 747 1.26 35.57 7.04
C ARG A 747 2.75 35.89 6.90
N ARG A 748 3.14 36.77 5.96
CA ARG A 748 4.53 37.22 5.81
C ARG A 748 5.04 38.11 6.95
N ARG A 749 4.15 38.68 7.77
CA ARG A 749 4.50 39.48 8.96
C ARG A 749 4.45 38.66 10.26
N THR A 750 3.93 37.44 10.20
CA THR A 750 3.93 36.46 11.28
C THR A 750 4.62 35.20 10.78
N SER A 751 5.92 35.32 10.51
CA SER A 751 6.81 34.15 10.51
C SER A 751 7.15 33.87 11.98
N PRO A 752 6.89 32.67 12.51
CA PRO A 752 7.39 32.27 13.81
C PRO A 752 8.78 31.67 13.62
N GLU A 753 9.77 32.55 13.45
CA GLU A 753 11.15 32.25 13.79
C GLU A 753 11.57 33.35 14.76
N ASP A 754 12.07 32.90 15.90
CA ASP A 754 12.51 33.68 17.07
C ASP A 754 11.40 34.27 17.94
N ASP A 755 10.96 33.48 18.95
CA ASP A 755 10.96 33.90 20.36
C ASP A 755 10.51 32.73 21.25
N TYR A 756 11.49 31.99 21.77
CA TYR A 756 11.33 31.23 23.02
C TYR A 756 11.57 32.20 24.17
N GLU A 757 10.50 32.80 24.69
CA GLU A 757 10.55 33.46 25.99
C GLU A 757 9.63 32.73 26.97
N PHE A 758 10.24 32.31 28.08
CA PHE A 758 9.62 31.60 29.19
C PHE A 758 8.52 32.45 29.84
N GLU A 759 7.27 31.98 29.86
CA GLU A 759 6.31 32.40 30.88
C GLU A 759 6.13 31.27 31.89
N MET A 760 6.62 31.54 33.10
CA MET A 760 6.35 30.75 34.28
C MET A 760 4.87 30.85 34.65
N ILE A 761 4.29 29.69 34.96
CA ILE A 761 2.98 29.54 35.55
C ILE A 761 2.98 30.24 36.92
N GLU A 762 2.08 31.21 37.10
CA GLU A 762 1.55 31.56 38.42
C GLU A 762 0.01 31.55 38.38
N ASP A 763 -0.53 31.00 39.46
CA ASP A 763 -1.93 30.67 39.72
C ASP A 763 -2.86 31.90 39.90
N ASP A 764 -4.16 31.58 39.98
CA ASP A 764 -5.24 32.32 40.66
C ASP A 764 -6.18 33.27 39.86
N ASP A 765 -7.36 32.73 39.55
CA ASP A 765 -8.69 33.11 40.10
C ASP A 765 -9.47 34.41 39.65
N TYR A 766 -10.77 34.19 39.38
CA TYR A 766 -11.96 35.10 39.35
C TYR A 766 -12.29 36.10 38.19
N MET A 767 -13.38 35.76 37.45
CA MET A 767 -14.64 36.52 37.22
C MET A 767 -14.65 37.98 36.62
N HIS A 768 -15.11 38.11 35.35
CA HIS A 768 -15.85 39.18 34.58
C HIS A 768 -16.06 40.64 35.14
N PRO A 769 -16.51 41.66 34.33
CA PRO A 769 -16.26 42.06 32.93
C PRO A 769 -16.15 43.62 32.69
N MET A 770 -16.06 44.04 31.40
CA MET A 770 -16.46 45.34 30.76
C MET A 770 -15.48 46.53 30.57
N ALA A 771 -15.37 46.91 29.28
CA ALA A 771 -15.38 48.26 28.67
C ALA A 771 -14.18 49.25 28.78
N GLY A 772 -13.77 49.78 27.61
CA GLY A 772 -13.50 51.23 27.45
C GLY A 772 -12.11 51.71 27.00
N SER A 773 -11.96 51.89 25.68
CA SER A 773 -11.49 53.11 24.98
C SER A 773 -10.21 53.90 25.39
N THR A 774 -9.48 54.27 24.32
CA THR A 774 -8.61 55.45 24.08
C THR A 774 -7.10 55.38 24.40
N GLY A 775 -6.28 55.83 23.43
CA GLY A 775 -5.10 56.65 23.73
C GLY A 775 -3.78 56.38 22.99
N ARG A 776 -3.68 56.85 21.73
CA ARG A 776 -2.48 57.33 21.00
C ARG A 776 -1.10 57.32 21.71
N THR A 777 -0.06 56.92 20.97
CA THR A 777 0.96 57.87 20.47
C THR A 777 1.82 57.28 19.34
N GLN A 778 2.09 58.12 18.35
CA GLN A 778 2.82 57.87 17.12
C GLN A 778 4.13 58.69 17.20
N ARG A 779 5.26 58.14 16.79
CA ARG A 779 6.42 58.94 16.36
C ARG A 779 6.95 58.40 15.03
N ARG A 780 7.01 59.31 14.05
CA ARG A 780 7.66 59.20 12.73
C ARG A 780 9.01 59.89 12.78
N GLY A 781 9.93 59.40 11.97
CA GLY A 781 11.09 60.10 11.42
C GLY A 781 11.90 59.05 10.64
N GLY A 782 12.31 59.21 9.40
CA GLY A 782 12.31 60.32 8.44
C GLY A 782 13.25 59.86 7.32
N GLU A 783 12.84 60.07 6.08
CA GLU A 783 13.52 59.66 4.84
C GLU A 783 14.84 60.41 4.60
N LEU A 784 15.82 59.77 3.96
CA LEU A 784 16.84 60.39 3.12
C LEU A 784 17.19 59.47 1.92
N TYR A 785 17.46 60.10 0.77
CA TYR A 785 17.41 59.57 -0.60
C TYR A 785 18.74 59.00 -1.14
N ASN A 786 18.59 58.01 -2.04
CA ASN A 786 19.40 57.52 -3.17
C ASN A 786 20.81 58.07 -3.48
N ALA A 787 21.74 57.15 -3.75
CA ALA A 787 22.47 57.06 -5.02
C ALA A 787 23.28 55.74 -5.09
N PHE A 788 22.92 54.84 -6.01
CA PHE A 788 23.79 54.11 -6.97
C PHE A 788 23.01 52.92 -7.54
N ALA A 789 22.87 52.91 -8.86
CA ALA A 789 22.20 51.90 -9.65
C ALA A 789 23.22 50.96 -10.30
N GLY A 790 22.78 49.73 -10.59
CA GLY A 790 23.48 48.66 -11.32
C GLY A 790 23.75 47.47 -10.39
N GLU A 791 23.44 46.22 -10.69
CA GLU A 791 22.89 45.55 -11.88
C GLU A 791 22.01 44.38 -11.39
N SER A 792 21.11 43.93 -12.26
CA SER A 792 20.26 42.75 -12.07
C SER A 792 21.05 41.48 -12.34
N ASP A 793 20.97 40.48 -11.46
CA ASP A 793 21.19 39.08 -11.79
C ASP A 793 20.10 38.23 -11.11
N GLU A 794 19.25 37.62 -11.94
CA GLU A 794 18.39 36.50 -11.59
C GLU A 794 19.15 35.21 -11.94
N GLU A 795 19.55 34.43 -10.94
CA GLU A 795 20.02 33.05 -11.16
C GLU A 795 18.88 32.06 -10.86
N VAL A 796 18.37 31.51 -11.96
CA VAL A 796 17.57 30.29 -12.05
C VAL A 796 18.55 29.12 -12.12
N PHE A 797 18.59 28.26 -11.10
CA PHE A 797 19.28 26.97 -11.18
C PHE A 797 18.30 25.89 -11.63
N SER A 798 18.39 25.54 -12.91
CA SER A 798 18.12 24.20 -13.43
C SER A 798 19.46 23.49 -13.53
N ASP A 799 19.61 22.30 -12.95
CA ASP A 799 20.71 21.41 -13.28
C ASP A 799 20.14 20.08 -13.79
N ASP A 800 20.60 19.78 -15.00
CA ASP A 800 20.42 18.59 -15.80
C ASP A 800 21.29 17.44 -15.29
N ASP A 801 20.83 16.20 -15.48
CA ASP A 801 21.67 15.01 -15.55
C ASP A 801 21.28 14.22 -16.81
N ASP A 802 21.86 14.59 -17.96
CA ASP A 802 21.84 13.83 -19.21
C ASP A 802 23.27 13.80 -19.78
N LEU A 803 23.97 12.67 -19.59
CA LEU A 803 25.26 12.40 -20.24
C LEU A 803 25.32 10.94 -20.71
N TYR A 804 24.85 10.65 -21.93
CA TYR A 804 25.40 9.58 -22.77
C TYR A 804 25.15 9.88 -24.27
N GLN A 805 26.15 9.55 -25.09
CA GLN A 805 26.25 9.60 -26.57
C GLN A 805 26.61 10.97 -27.21
N ASP A 806 27.87 11.18 -27.59
CA ASP A 806 28.47 10.62 -28.82
C ASP A 806 29.83 11.28 -29.10
N ARG A 807 30.87 10.46 -29.33
CA ARG A 807 32.12 10.87 -29.97
C ARG A 807 32.48 9.86 -31.05
N LEU A 808 32.04 10.12 -32.28
CA LEU A 808 32.73 9.66 -33.48
C LEU A 808 32.55 10.71 -34.59
N ALA A 809 33.64 11.39 -34.95
CA ALA A 809 33.79 12.00 -36.26
C ALA A 809 35.27 12.09 -36.66
N ASN A 810 35.56 11.38 -37.75
CA ASN A 810 36.45 11.75 -38.85
C ASN A 810 37.93 12.05 -38.56
N ILE A 811 38.77 11.06 -38.86
CA ILE A 811 40.10 11.30 -39.44
C ILE A 811 40.20 10.54 -40.77
N SER A 812 40.75 11.26 -41.72
CA SER A 812 40.84 11.09 -43.18
C SER A 812 41.54 9.83 -43.70
N GLU A 813 40.98 9.28 -44.78
CA GLU A 813 41.66 8.44 -45.77
C GLU A 813 42.69 9.23 -46.58
N LYS A 814 43.91 8.69 -46.72
CA LYS A 814 44.68 8.71 -47.98
C LYS A 814 45.87 7.73 -47.97
N ASP A 815 45.84 6.86 -48.98
CA ASP A 815 46.92 6.25 -49.76
C ASP A 815 48.03 5.43 -49.09
N GLY A 816 48.22 4.19 -49.59
CA GLY A 816 49.54 3.54 -49.63
C GLY A 816 49.55 2.03 -49.45
N GLU A 817 49.69 1.30 -50.56
CA GLU A 817 49.92 -0.14 -50.71
C GLU A 817 51.10 -0.70 -49.87
N ASP A 818 50.96 -1.92 -49.35
CA ASP A 818 51.92 -3.03 -49.53
C ASP A 818 51.50 -4.29 -48.72
N ASP A 819 51.18 -5.36 -49.47
CA ASP A 819 51.14 -6.78 -49.08
C ASP A 819 52.60 -7.29 -48.90
N PRO A 820 52.96 -8.37 -48.15
CA PRO A 820 52.39 -9.70 -48.31
C PRO A 820 52.11 -10.53 -47.04
N SER A 821 51.05 -11.33 -47.13
CA SER A 821 50.83 -12.66 -46.51
C SER A 821 52.03 -13.65 -46.67
N PRO A 822 52.05 -14.92 -46.18
CA PRO A 822 50.95 -15.73 -45.61
C PRO A 822 51.34 -16.61 -44.39
N GLY A 823 50.37 -17.35 -43.82
CA GLY A 823 50.66 -18.45 -42.90
C GLY A 823 49.44 -19.20 -42.35
N ASP A 824 48.64 -19.80 -43.22
CA ASP A 824 47.63 -20.80 -42.89
C ASP A 824 48.22 -22.03 -42.16
N HIS A 825 47.47 -22.63 -41.23
CA HIS A 825 47.19 -24.07 -41.23
C HIS A 825 46.18 -24.49 -40.14
N LEU A 826 44.98 -24.86 -40.59
CA LEU A 826 44.06 -25.79 -39.94
C LEU A 826 44.22 -27.18 -40.60
N LEU A 827 44.25 -28.26 -39.80
CA LEU A 827 43.44 -29.50 -39.92
C LEU A 827 44.11 -30.79 -39.40
N SER A 828 43.45 -31.36 -38.39
CA SER A 828 42.94 -32.74 -38.26
C SER A 828 43.85 -33.97 -37.99
N GLU A 829 43.25 -34.81 -37.12
CA GLU A 829 43.30 -36.28 -36.98
C GLU A 829 44.40 -37.03 -36.16
N LYS A 830 43.86 -37.84 -35.23
CA LYS A 830 44.26 -39.20 -34.80
C LYS A 830 45.62 -39.41 -34.11
N ARG A 831 45.58 -39.51 -32.78
CA ARG A 831 45.73 -40.77 -32.04
C ARG A 831 45.36 -40.62 -30.57
#